data_AF-A0A349M3H6-F1
#
_entry.id   AF-A0A349M3H6-F1
#
_cell.length_a   1.000
_cell.length_b   1.000
_cell.length_c   1.000
_cell.angle_alpha   90.00
_cell.angle_beta   90.00
_cell.angle_gamma   90.00
#
_symmetry.space_group_name_H-M   'P 1'
#
loop_
_entity.id
_entity.type
_entity.pdbx_description
1 polymer ?
#
loop_
_entity_poly.entity_id
_entity_poly.type
_entity_poly.pdbx_seq_one_letter_code
_entity_poly.pdbx_strand_id
1 'polypeptide(L)'
;SEGEYLYAICLQGVKERFGEMSEVIQKQLDYEFNMIVQKGFAPYFLIEWDFVNYARSQGIRCSARGSAAGSVLAYVLGITNVDPLRYQLPFERFFNTERADMPDIDMDFPDNRRDEVISYVTNKYGQDCVAQMVTFNSMAAKASVKDVARVMGKQDLGDRITRLIPTGPKVTLQGSLDGVRELNNLYQESKEAQEIIDQALKLEGAVRSIGIHAAGVLIANEPLEHFVPLQLRDPKDPSQGRVTQYEQSHLEELGLIKFDFLGLSNLTILDNTLKFIKQSRDEDIILEKVPLDQVEDEGQNAKRQKAFDLLASGETTGVFQLEGAKMREYIKQLKPTCVEDVMAMIALYRPGPMDSIPDFIDAKHKRKKVSYLDPRLEEWLNESYGVIVYQDQVLFIAVNLAGFSWGKANKFRKVLSKKIVHEVEGYRGDFVQGCIKNGVKAEAADELFTLIEPFGGYGFNKAHAASYAVVAFYTAYLKGNYTAEFMAATMTTEAADAKKIANAIAECKRMGVEVHGPDVSKSGRGFTVENGGVRFGLLAIKGIGEGPIGEIVRASSEGGPFKSLADFCTRVDPKFVGKGAIETLIKVGAMDSLGARHQLLASVDTAMKWGKNQRISQEQGLMSLFGDMEETESAFEFALKTDVNEISRKQLLAWEKELIGVYISKHPLAYLNDLFKDLVTHPIAEITEELDKQKVVLAGTVKEARRITTKKGETMCVVQLEDAFGSINVTIFPRLYEETTDLWVEETVLIVRGEVQVRRDEAGILCNSAEQLKAVEEEMNRKKYHVWITVQLTGSDEKAVSDDMLRVYDVYNCIRDKPGRDLYDIWVCNGEWQVLLTPSNNTMHYTTEVHDRLEAVLGKGAIEAMLVEH
;
A
#
# COMPACT_ATOMS: atom_id res chain seq x y z
N SER A 1 -17.60 35.12 25.84
CA SER A 1 -16.50 34.37 26.47
C SER A 1 -15.99 33.30 25.50
N GLU A 2 -14.84 32.68 25.75
CA GLU A 2 -14.34 31.58 24.91
C GLU A 2 -15.32 30.40 24.84
N GLY A 3 -15.96 30.07 25.97
CA GLY A 3 -16.99 29.03 26.03
C GLY A 3 -18.22 29.36 25.18
N GLU A 4 -18.72 30.60 25.21
CA GLU A 4 -19.85 31.02 24.36
C GLU A 4 -19.52 30.90 22.86
N TYR A 5 -18.30 31.26 22.47
CA TYR A 5 -17.84 31.13 21.10
C TYR A 5 -17.75 29.66 20.67
N LEU A 6 -17.14 28.80 21.52
CA LEU A 6 -17.09 27.36 21.29
C LEU A 6 -18.48 26.75 21.10
N TYR A 7 -19.43 27.09 21.97
CA TYR A 7 -20.80 26.58 21.87
C TYR A 7 -21.51 27.05 20.59
N ALA A 8 -21.32 28.32 20.19
CA ALA A 8 -21.88 28.84 18.95
C ALA A 8 -21.38 28.07 17.71
N ILE A 9 -20.08 27.73 17.67
CA ILE A 9 -19.51 26.90 16.60
C ILE A 9 -20.10 25.48 16.65
N CYS A 10 -20.27 24.89 17.84
CA CYS A 10 -20.89 23.58 17.99
C CYS A 10 -22.32 23.56 17.41
N LEU A 11 -23.12 24.58 17.67
CA LEU A 11 -24.48 24.69 17.12
C LEU A 11 -24.49 24.77 15.59
N GLN A 12 -23.51 25.43 14.98
CA GLN A 12 -23.35 25.40 13.53
C GLN A 12 -22.97 24.00 13.03
N GLY A 13 -22.01 23.37 13.71
CA GLY A 13 -21.58 22.00 13.40
C GLY A 13 -22.70 20.96 13.50
N VAL A 14 -23.62 21.10 14.46
CA VAL A 14 -24.80 20.23 14.57
C VAL A 14 -25.67 20.33 13.31
N LYS A 15 -25.91 21.53 12.79
CA LYS A 15 -26.68 21.71 11.55
C LYS A 15 -25.97 21.08 10.36
N GLU A 16 -24.64 21.17 10.29
CA GLU A 16 -23.85 20.61 9.19
C GLU A 16 -23.80 19.08 9.23
N ARG A 17 -23.68 18.47 10.41
CA ARG A 17 -23.47 17.01 10.57
C ARG A 17 -24.77 16.22 10.76
N PHE A 18 -25.69 16.74 11.56
CA PHE A 18 -26.96 16.07 11.89
C PHE A 18 -28.17 16.66 11.16
N GLY A 19 -28.02 17.82 10.51
CA GLY A 19 -29.13 18.56 9.90
C GLY A 19 -29.96 19.34 10.93
N GLU A 20 -30.57 18.61 11.88
CA GLU A 20 -31.42 19.17 12.92
C GLU A 20 -30.97 18.77 14.33
N MET A 21 -31.27 19.64 15.31
CA MET A 21 -30.99 19.38 16.73
C MET A 21 -32.10 18.50 17.32
N SER A 22 -31.76 17.27 17.71
CA SER A 22 -32.64 16.41 18.50
C SER A 22 -32.38 16.59 20.01
N GLU A 23 -33.34 16.16 20.85
CA GLU A 23 -33.15 16.19 22.31
C GLU A 23 -31.94 15.37 22.77
N VAL A 24 -31.65 14.25 22.10
CA VAL A 24 -30.52 13.37 22.44
C VAL A 24 -29.20 14.08 22.16
N ILE A 25 -29.08 14.73 20.98
CA ILE A 25 -27.90 15.49 20.59
C ILE A 25 -27.70 16.66 21.56
N GLN A 26 -28.76 17.41 21.86
CA GLN A 26 -28.67 18.57 22.76
C GLN A 26 -28.22 18.16 24.16
N LYS A 27 -28.85 17.14 24.75
CA LYS A 27 -28.49 16.66 26.10
C LYS A 27 -27.04 16.22 26.18
N GLN A 28 -26.57 15.47 25.18
CA GLN A 28 -25.18 14.99 25.15
C GLN A 28 -24.19 16.15 24.92
N LEU A 29 -24.47 17.04 23.97
CA LEU A 29 -23.61 18.19 23.68
C LEU A 29 -23.50 19.13 24.89
N ASP A 30 -24.61 19.43 25.57
CA ASP A 30 -24.62 20.27 26.75
C ASP A 30 -23.85 19.63 27.92
N TYR A 31 -23.97 18.32 28.10
CA TYR A 31 -23.20 17.57 29.10
C TYR A 31 -21.68 17.66 28.83
N GLU A 32 -21.25 17.36 27.61
CA GLU A 32 -19.83 17.42 27.22
C GLU A 32 -19.27 18.84 27.32
N PHE A 33 -20.01 19.81 26.77
CA PHE A 33 -19.63 21.22 26.78
C PHE A 33 -19.42 21.73 28.21
N ASN A 34 -20.38 21.47 29.10
CA ASN A 34 -20.28 21.90 30.49
C ASN A 34 -19.06 21.29 31.19
N MET A 35 -18.75 20.01 30.96
CA MET A 35 -17.56 19.37 31.51
C MET A 35 -16.27 20.00 31.01
N ILE A 36 -16.18 20.28 29.70
CA ILE A 36 -15.00 20.88 29.07
C ILE A 36 -14.76 22.30 29.57
N VAL A 37 -15.80 23.12 29.66
CA VAL A 37 -15.71 24.50 30.15
C VAL A 37 -15.37 24.55 31.63
N GLN A 38 -16.00 23.71 32.47
CA GLN A 38 -15.71 23.66 33.91
C GLN A 38 -14.25 23.31 34.20
N LYS A 39 -13.62 22.50 33.34
CA LYS A 39 -12.21 22.11 33.47
C LYS A 39 -11.23 23.07 32.79
N GLY A 40 -11.72 24.10 32.09
CA GLY A 40 -10.90 25.12 31.44
C GLY A 40 -10.28 24.70 30.11
N PHE A 41 -10.82 23.67 29.43
CA PHE A 41 -10.29 23.18 28.14
C PHE A 41 -10.92 23.83 26.91
N ALA A 42 -11.76 24.86 27.07
CA ALA A 42 -12.36 25.55 25.93
C ALA A 42 -11.32 26.11 24.93
N PRO A 43 -10.20 26.75 25.36
CA PRO A 43 -9.14 27.19 24.44
C PRO A 43 -8.51 26.04 23.65
N TYR A 44 -8.29 24.89 24.29
CA TYR A 44 -7.70 23.72 23.65
C TYR A 44 -8.57 23.23 22.48
N PHE A 45 -9.88 23.08 22.68
CA PHE A 45 -10.79 22.68 21.60
C PHE A 45 -10.94 23.73 20.51
N LEU A 46 -10.79 25.02 20.84
CA LEU A 46 -10.79 26.09 19.83
C LEU A 46 -9.54 26.06 18.95
N ILE A 47 -8.37 25.75 19.51
CA ILE A 47 -7.13 25.58 18.74
C ILE A 47 -7.26 24.35 17.82
N GLU A 48 -7.75 23.23 18.34
CA GLU A 48 -8.04 22.00 17.57
C GLU A 48 -8.99 22.28 16.40
N TRP A 49 -10.14 22.90 16.69
CA TRP A 49 -11.11 23.29 15.68
C TRP A 49 -10.49 24.20 14.61
N ASP A 50 -9.62 25.13 15.00
CA ASP A 50 -9.08 26.12 14.09
C ASP A 50 -8.21 25.52 12.98
N PHE A 51 -7.23 24.68 13.33
CA PHE A 51 -6.38 24.06 12.30
C PHE A 51 -7.12 22.97 11.52
N VAL A 52 -8.11 22.31 12.13
CA VAL A 52 -9.02 21.37 11.44
C VAL A 52 -9.87 22.12 10.41
N ASN A 53 -10.43 23.27 10.79
CA ASN A 53 -11.24 24.10 9.90
C ASN A 53 -10.38 24.67 8.75
N TYR A 54 -9.15 25.10 9.03
CA TYR A 54 -8.18 25.47 8.00
C TYR A 54 -7.92 24.31 7.04
N ALA A 55 -7.56 23.13 7.55
CA ALA A 55 -7.30 21.94 6.74
C ALA A 55 -8.47 21.63 5.80
N ARG A 56 -9.70 21.60 6.34
CA ARG A 56 -10.94 21.40 5.56
C ARG A 56 -11.11 22.47 4.48
N SER A 57 -10.86 23.75 4.79
CA SER A 57 -10.96 24.86 3.82
C SER A 57 -9.97 24.76 2.66
N GLN A 58 -8.81 24.12 2.88
CA GLN A 58 -7.77 23.87 1.88
C GLN A 58 -7.90 22.49 1.21
N GLY A 59 -9.00 21.77 1.47
CA GLY A 59 -9.23 20.42 0.98
C GLY A 59 -8.23 19.39 1.50
N ILE A 60 -7.61 19.63 2.66
CA ILE A 60 -6.75 18.68 3.37
C ILE A 60 -7.64 17.85 4.28
N ARG A 61 -7.67 16.53 4.06
CA ARG A 61 -8.42 15.63 4.95
C ARG A 61 -7.76 15.57 6.32
N CYS A 62 -8.58 15.51 7.35
CA CYS A 62 -8.14 15.30 8.71
C CYS A 62 -9.01 14.25 9.38
N SER A 63 -8.41 13.38 10.17
CA SER A 63 -9.15 12.41 10.98
C SER A 63 -8.52 12.31 12.35
N ALA A 64 -9.28 12.53 13.42
CA ALA A 64 -8.82 12.16 14.74
C ALA A 64 -8.76 10.63 14.90
N ARG A 65 -7.84 10.16 15.73
CA ARG A 65 -7.76 8.76 16.18
C ARG A 65 -7.88 8.68 17.71
N GLY A 66 -8.13 7.49 18.22
CA GLY A 66 -8.06 7.22 19.66
C GLY A 66 -9.41 7.40 20.33
N SER A 67 -9.43 7.86 21.58
CA SER A 67 -10.68 8.07 22.32
C SER A 67 -11.44 9.32 21.89
N ALA A 68 -10.81 10.29 21.20
CA ALA A 68 -11.43 11.56 20.80
C ALA A 68 -12.74 11.37 20.00
N ALA A 69 -12.84 10.29 19.21
CA ALA A 69 -14.04 9.94 18.47
C ALA A 69 -15.27 9.61 19.35
N GLY A 70 -15.11 9.50 20.68
CA GLY A 70 -16.22 9.35 21.63
C GLY A 70 -16.91 10.64 22.04
N SER A 71 -16.52 11.81 21.50
CA SER A 71 -17.12 13.12 21.85
C SER A 71 -18.04 13.64 20.73
N VAL A 72 -19.29 13.94 21.08
CA VAL A 72 -20.23 14.65 20.18
C VAL A 72 -19.70 16.04 19.86
N LEU A 73 -19.12 16.73 20.87
CA LEU A 73 -18.53 18.05 20.67
C LEU A 73 -17.38 17.99 19.62
N ALA A 74 -16.47 17.01 19.72
CA ALA A 74 -15.40 16.84 18.74
C ALA A 74 -15.93 16.52 17.33
N TYR A 75 -17.00 15.73 17.24
CA TYR A 75 -17.64 15.38 15.95
C TYR A 75 -18.28 16.58 15.26
N VAL A 76 -19.03 17.41 16.00
CA VAL A 76 -19.68 18.60 15.42
C VAL A 76 -18.68 19.70 15.05
N LEU A 77 -17.57 19.82 15.77
CA LEU A 77 -16.45 20.69 15.37
C LEU A 77 -15.71 20.15 14.13
N GLY A 78 -15.96 18.90 13.74
CA GLY A 78 -15.30 18.24 12.63
C GLY A 78 -13.88 17.76 12.93
N ILE A 79 -13.48 17.72 14.21
CA ILE A 79 -12.22 17.14 14.68
C ILE A 79 -12.25 15.63 14.42
N THR A 80 -13.38 14.99 14.70
CA THR A 80 -13.61 13.58 14.38
C THR A 80 -14.61 13.44 13.24
N ASN A 81 -14.54 12.34 12.50
CA ASN A 81 -15.48 12.02 11.40
C ASN A 81 -16.39 10.82 11.72
N VAL A 82 -16.36 10.35 12.96
CA VAL A 82 -17.16 9.22 13.44
C VAL A 82 -18.25 9.76 14.35
N ASP A 83 -19.50 9.39 14.07
CA ASP A 83 -20.64 9.74 14.92
C ASP A 83 -20.62 8.88 16.20
N PRO A 84 -20.35 9.45 17.38
CA PRO A 84 -20.29 8.71 18.63
C PRO A 84 -21.65 8.16 19.08
N LEU A 85 -22.76 8.79 18.69
CA LEU A 85 -24.10 8.34 19.06
C LEU A 85 -24.46 7.07 18.30
N ARG A 86 -24.16 7.03 17.00
CA ARG A 86 -24.35 5.87 16.13
C ARG A 86 -23.61 4.63 16.65
N TYR A 87 -22.35 4.79 17.06
CA TYR A 87 -21.50 3.68 17.50
C TYR A 87 -21.51 3.47 19.03
N GLN A 88 -22.36 4.17 19.78
CA GLN A 88 -22.43 4.11 21.24
C GLN A 88 -21.05 4.27 21.91
N LEU A 89 -20.31 5.30 21.49
CA LEU A 89 -18.96 5.56 21.97
C LEU A 89 -19.03 6.40 23.26
N PRO A 90 -18.49 5.93 24.39
CA PRO A 90 -18.57 6.64 25.66
C PRO A 90 -17.61 7.86 25.72
N PHE A 91 -18.16 9.04 25.99
CA PHE A 91 -17.38 10.27 26.20
C PHE A 91 -16.41 10.14 27.38
N GLU A 92 -16.81 9.46 28.46
CA GLU A 92 -16.03 9.32 29.71
C GLU A 92 -14.74 8.52 29.55
N ARG A 93 -14.61 7.82 28.42
CA ARG A 93 -13.37 7.18 28.02
C ARG A 93 -12.34 8.18 27.49
N PHE A 94 -12.81 9.23 26.81
CA PHE A 94 -11.99 10.33 26.33
C PHE A 94 -11.72 11.33 27.46
N PHE A 95 -12.78 11.83 28.08
CA PHE A 95 -12.70 12.91 29.06
C PHE A 95 -13.58 12.63 30.28
N ASN A 96 -13.01 12.71 31.48
CA ASN A 96 -13.72 12.40 32.73
C ASN A 96 -13.31 13.36 33.85
N THR A 97 -14.27 13.82 34.64
CA THR A 97 -14.06 14.73 35.78
C THR A 97 -13.18 14.15 36.89
N GLU A 98 -13.18 12.83 37.08
CA GLU A 98 -12.36 12.11 38.08
C GLU A 98 -10.89 11.97 37.65
N ARG A 99 -10.52 12.45 36.45
CA ARG A 99 -9.15 12.43 35.90
C ARG A 99 -8.51 13.82 36.01
N ALA A 100 -7.20 13.84 36.28
CA ALA A 100 -6.37 15.04 36.28
C ALA A 100 -5.62 15.24 34.94
N ASP A 101 -5.48 14.18 34.15
CA ASP A 101 -4.73 14.21 32.89
C ASP A 101 -5.46 15.05 31.82
N MET A 102 -4.67 15.75 31.00
CA MET A 102 -5.11 16.52 29.84
C MET A 102 -5.73 15.60 28.75
N PRO A 103 -6.77 16.04 28.01
CA PRO A 103 -7.19 15.35 26.79
C PRO A 103 -6.07 15.37 25.75
N ASP A 104 -5.85 14.24 25.09
CA ASP A 104 -4.88 14.09 24.00
C ASP A 104 -5.67 13.75 22.72
N ILE A 105 -5.57 14.61 21.70
CA ILE A 105 -6.21 14.41 20.40
C ILE A 105 -5.12 14.26 19.35
N ASP A 106 -4.98 13.04 18.87
CA ASP A 106 -4.06 12.69 17.79
C ASP A 106 -4.77 12.91 16.44
N MET A 107 -4.21 13.77 15.60
CA MET A 107 -4.79 14.15 14.31
C MET A 107 -4.00 13.59 13.14
N ASP A 108 -4.67 12.81 12.29
CA ASP A 108 -4.13 12.27 11.04
C ASP A 108 -4.37 13.22 9.86
N PHE A 109 -3.31 13.50 9.10
CA PHE A 109 -3.31 14.26 7.85
C PHE A 109 -2.66 13.45 6.72
N PRO A 110 -2.97 13.74 5.44
CA PRO A 110 -2.18 13.26 4.31
C PRO A 110 -0.69 13.58 4.53
N ASP A 111 0.16 12.57 4.44
CA ASP A 111 1.60 12.69 4.71
C ASP A 111 2.28 13.76 3.84
N ASN A 112 1.81 13.93 2.60
CA ASN A 112 2.31 14.90 1.63
C ASN A 112 1.78 16.33 1.83
N ARG A 113 0.77 16.53 2.70
CA ARG A 113 0.17 17.86 2.96
C ARG A 113 0.20 18.28 4.44
N ARG A 114 0.67 17.41 5.34
CA ARG A 114 0.79 17.69 6.78
C ARG A 114 1.58 18.98 7.05
N ASP A 115 2.68 19.18 6.34
CA ASP A 115 3.55 20.33 6.56
C ASP A 115 2.87 21.67 6.19
N GLU A 116 1.81 21.67 5.35
CA GLU A 116 0.96 22.85 5.09
C GLU A 116 0.21 23.29 6.35
N VAL A 117 -0.28 22.34 7.15
CA VAL A 117 -1.03 22.60 8.40
C VAL A 117 -0.07 23.08 9.49
N ILE A 118 1.12 22.47 9.60
CA ILE A 118 2.17 22.93 10.53
C ILE A 118 2.56 24.38 10.19
N SER A 119 2.73 24.68 8.90
CA SER A 119 3.06 26.04 8.43
C SER A 119 1.96 27.04 8.78
N TYR A 120 0.68 26.66 8.62
CA TYR A 120 -0.45 27.51 9.02
C TYR A 120 -0.43 27.81 10.52
N VAL A 121 -0.31 26.78 11.37
CA VAL A 121 -0.24 26.94 12.83
C VAL A 121 0.93 27.83 13.22
N THR A 122 2.10 27.60 12.62
CA THR A 122 3.30 28.41 12.87
C THR A 122 3.09 29.89 12.49
N ASN A 123 2.47 30.15 11.34
CA ASN A 123 2.19 31.52 10.89
C ASN A 123 1.11 32.21 11.72
N LYS A 124 0.13 31.46 12.23
CA LYS A 124 -1.01 31.99 12.97
C LYS A 124 -0.70 32.27 14.44
N TYR A 125 -0.03 31.34 15.11
CA TYR A 125 0.26 31.42 16.55
C TYR A 125 1.64 32.02 16.85
N GLY A 126 2.51 32.19 15.84
CA GLY A 126 3.82 32.81 15.96
C GLY A 126 4.96 31.81 15.78
N GLN A 127 6.00 32.20 15.03
CA GLN A 127 7.18 31.36 14.75
C GLN A 127 8.01 31.04 16.00
N ASP A 128 7.91 31.86 17.02
CA ASP A 128 8.56 31.75 18.32
C ASP A 128 7.73 30.95 19.34
N CYS A 129 6.42 30.83 19.13
CA CYS A 129 5.49 30.10 19.99
C CYS A 129 5.20 28.66 19.51
N VAL A 130 5.65 28.28 18.32
CA VAL A 130 5.43 26.96 17.71
C VAL A 130 6.76 26.27 17.39
N ALA A 131 6.90 25.01 17.82
CA ALA A 131 8.06 24.19 17.47
C ALA A 131 7.68 22.72 17.33
N GLN A 132 8.39 22.00 16.46
CA GLN A 132 8.31 20.54 16.42
C GLN A 132 9.20 19.93 17.51
N MET A 133 8.91 18.70 17.90
CA MET A 133 9.71 18.02 18.93
C MET A 133 10.92 17.30 18.33
N VAL A 134 12.03 17.22 19.05
CA VAL A 134 13.17 16.37 18.68
C VAL A 134 12.90 14.90 19.03
N THR A 135 13.44 14.00 18.24
CA THR A 135 13.59 12.58 18.56
C THR A 135 15.06 12.20 18.59
N PHE A 136 15.45 11.40 19.56
CA PHE A 136 16.81 10.85 19.64
C PHE A 136 16.81 9.43 19.08
N ASN A 137 17.51 9.24 17.96
CA ASN A 137 17.69 7.92 17.39
C ASN A 137 18.83 7.22 18.12
N SER A 138 18.50 6.25 18.97
CA SER A 138 19.48 5.43 19.67
C SER A 138 20.01 4.29 18.80
N MET A 139 21.22 3.81 19.09
CA MET A 139 21.82 2.69 18.40
C MET A 139 21.17 1.37 18.84
N ALA A 140 20.37 0.77 17.95
CA ALA A 140 19.82 -0.57 18.13
C ALA A 140 20.90 -1.65 17.93
N ALA A 141 20.73 -2.83 18.54
CA ALA A 141 21.69 -3.95 18.54
C ALA A 141 22.39 -4.20 17.18
N LYS A 142 21.62 -4.37 16.09
CA LYS A 142 22.16 -4.59 14.74
C LYS A 142 22.92 -3.37 14.20
N ALA A 143 22.42 -2.16 14.46
CA ALA A 143 23.06 -0.94 14.00
C ALA A 143 24.41 -0.70 14.71
N SER A 144 24.47 -0.95 16.02
CA SER A 144 25.70 -0.89 16.81
C SER A 144 26.79 -1.79 16.23
N VAL A 145 26.45 -3.05 15.94
CA VAL A 145 27.41 -4.00 15.34
C VAL A 145 27.88 -3.56 13.95
N LYS A 146 26.96 -3.10 13.08
CA LYS A 146 27.32 -2.64 11.71
C LYS A 146 28.26 -1.45 11.72
N ASP A 147 27.98 -0.47 12.58
CA ASP A 147 28.79 0.74 12.66
C ASP A 147 30.19 0.45 13.23
N VAL A 148 30.28 -0.36 14.29
CA VAL A 148 31.57 -0.83 14.84
C VAL A 148 32.36 -1.60 13.79
N ALA A 149 31.72 -2.57 13.13
CA ALA A 149 32.36 -3.37 12.09
C ALA A 149 32.84 -2.53 10.92
N ARG A 150 32.09 -1.49 10.52
CA ARG A 150 32.51 -0.54 9.47
C ARG A 150 33.75 0.25 9.89
N VAL A 151 33.78 0.78 11.11
CA VAL A 151 34.93 1.54 11.64
C VAL A 151 36.16 0.65 11.76
N MET A 152 35.99 -0.62 12.12
CA MET A 152 37.06 -1.60 12.20
C MET A 152 37.48 -2.19 10.83
N GLY A 153 36.82 -1.81 9.73
CA GLY A 153 37.09 -2.34 8.39
C GLY A 153 36.69 -3.81 8.17
N LYS A 154 35.79 -4.35 9.00
CA LYS A 154 35.36 -5.77 9.02
C LYS A 154 33.88 -5.93 8.69
N GLN A 155 33.42 -5.30 7.60
CA GLN A 155 32.00 -5.27 7.24
C GLN A 155 31.39 -6.67 7.03
N ASP A 156 32.10 -7.58 6.37
CA ASP A 156 31.61 -8.95 6.13
C ASP A 156 31.31 -9.71 7.42
N LEU A 157 32.18 -9.55 8.43
CA LEU A 157 31.99 -10.17 9.75
C LEU A 157 30.84 -9.50 10.51
N GLY A 158 30.72 -8.17 10.42
CA GLY A 158 29.60 -7.42 10.98
C GLY A 158 28.25 -7.84 10.38
N ASP A 159 28.19 -8.03 9.07
CA ASP A 159 26.98 -8.52 8.39
C ASP A 159 26.65 -9.96 8.79
N ARG A 160 27.66 -10.80 8.99
CA ARG A 160 27.47 -12.16 9.54
C ARG A 160 26.92 -12.13 10.97
N ILE A 161 27.48 -11.30 11.86
CA ILE A 161 27.01 -11.15 13.25
C ILE A 161 25.57 -10.62 13.27
N THR A 162 25.26 -9.58 12.49
CA THR A 162 23.92 -8.98 12.49
C THR A 162 22.82 -9.89 11.96
N ARG A 163 23.14 -10.84 11.06
CA ARG A 163 22.20 -11.89 10.62
C ARG A 163 21.83 -12.88 11.72
N LEU A 164 22.66 -13.03 12.76
CA LEU A 164 22.39 -13.92 13.89
C LEU A 164 21.55 -13.25 14.99
N ILE A 165 21.50 -11.91 14.99
CA ILE A 165 20.70 -11.15 15.95
C ILE A 165 19.22 -11.24 15.54
N PRO A 166 18.30 -11.63 16.45
CA PRO A 166 16.87 -11.64 16.18
C PRO A 166 16.34 -10.25 15.78
N THR A 167 15.24 -10.23 15.06
CA THR A 167 14.54 -8.98 14.71
C THR A 167 13.32 -8.83 15.62
N GLY A 168 13.09 -7.64 16.18
CA GLY A 168 11.90 -7.38 17.00
C GLY A 168 12.03 -6.17 17.92
N PRO A 169 10.90 -5.68 18.45
CA PRO A 169 10.90 -4.62 19.45
C PRO A 169 11.59 -5.13 20.73
N LYS A 170 12.44 -4.29 21.33
CA LYS A 170 13.22 -4.58 22.56
C LYS A 170 14.26 -5.69 22.45
N VAL A 171 14.66 -6.10 21.24
CA VAL A 171 15.83 -6.96 21.08
C VAL A 171 17.09 -6.21 21.53
N THR A 172 17.81 -6.78 22.49
CA THR A 172 19.11 -6.28 22.93
C THR A 172 20.22 -7.20 22.47
N LEU A 173 21.42 -6.64 22.29
CA LEU A 173 22.59 -7.42 21.90
C LEU A 173 22.95 -8.43 23.00
N GLN A 174 22.85 -8.04 24.27
CA GLN A 174 23.06 -8.95 25.39
C GLN A 174 22.05 -10.10 25.39
N GLY A 175 20.76 -9.80 25.25
CA GLY A 175 19.72 -10.85 25.19
C GLY A 175 19.91 -11.78 23.99
N SER A 176 20.46 -11.28 22.89
CA SER A 176 20.79 -12.08 21.71
C SER A 176 21.97 -13.01 21.96
N LEU A 177 23.01 -12.58 22.69
CA LEU A 177 24.14 -13.42 23.07
C LEU A 177 23.73 -14.55 24.02
N ASP A 178 22.79 -14.27 24.92
CA ASP A 178 22.28 -15.24 25.90
C ASP A 178 21.30 -16.23 25.25
N GLY A 179 20.50 -15.76 24.29
CA GLY A 179 19.45 -16.54 23.64
C GLY A 179 19.87 -17.32 22.38
N VAL A 180 20.86 -16.83 21.62
CA VAL A 180 21.25 -17.40 20.31
C VAL A 180 22.58 -18.14 20.42
N ARG A 181 22.52 -19.47 20.44
CA ARG A 181 23.70 -20.35 20.53
C ARG A 181 24.75 -20.08 19.44
N GLU A 182 24.32 -19.86 18.20
CA GLU A 182 25.24 -19.59 17.08
C GLU A 182 26.03 -18.28 17.27
N LEU A 183 25.39 -17.25 17.84
CA LEU A 183 26.03 -15.97 18.14
C LEU A 183 27.01 -16.11 19.30
N ASN A 184 26.63 -16.86 20.34
CA ASN A 184 27.50 -17.13 21.48
C ASN A 184 28.75 -17.93 21.08
N ASN A 185 28.59 -18.96 20.25
CA ASN A 185 29.73 -19.72 19.72
C ASN A 185 30.66 -18.82 18.90
N LEU A 186 30.12 -17.97 18.02
CA LEU A 186 30.92 -17.04 17.22
C LEU A 186 31.69 -16.05 18.11
N TYR A 187 31.08 -15.59 19.20
CA TYR A 187 31.69 -14.73 20.21
C TYR A 187 32.85 -15.42 20.96
N GLN A 188 32.74 -16.72 21.26
CA GLN A 188 33.79 -17.48 21.96
C GLN A 188 34.93 -17.94 21.04
N GLU A 189 34.63 -18.28 19.78
CA GLU A 189 35.59 -18.86 18.84
C GLU A 189 36.40 -17.81 18.06
N SER A 190 35.84 -16.62 17.82
CA SER A 190 36.49 -15.56 17.04
C SER A 190 36.81 -14.35 17.91
N LYS A 191 38.10 -14.11 18.14
CA LYS A 191 38.58 -12.91 18.82
C LYS A 191 38.13 -11.62 18.13
N GLU A 192 38.03 -11.63 16.80
CA GLU A 192 37.57 -10.47 16.04
C GLU A 192 36.08 -10.20 16.22
N ALA A 193 35.26 -11.26 16.29
CA ALA A 193 33.83 -11.12 16.57
C ALA A 193 33.60 -10.66 18.01
N GLN A 194 34.39 -11.19 18.95
CA GLN A 194 34.38 -10.76 20.35
C GLN A 194 34.63 -9.26 20.48
N GLU A 195 35.70 -8.74 19.85
CA GLU A 195 36.03 -7.32 19.87
C GLU A 195 34.90 -6.45 19.29
N ILE A 196 34.29 -6.84 18.17
CA ILE A 196 33.17 -6.11 17.57
C ILE A 196 31.96 -6.08 18.52
N ILE A 197 31.62 -7.24 19.10
CA ILE A 197 30.45 -7.39 19.98
C ILE A 197 30.64 -6.62 21.29
N ASP A 198 31.81 -6.69 21.91
CA ASP A 198 32.12 -5.97 23.16
C ASP A 198 32.04 -4.46 23.00
N GLN A 199 32.52 -3.93 21.87
CA GLN A 199 32.39 -2.51 21.57
C GLN A 199 30.94 -2.14 21.22
N ALA A 200 30.23 -3.00 20.48
CA ALA A 200 28.83 -2.78 20.15
C ALA A 200 27.92 -2.79 21.40
N LEU A 201 28.20 -3.64 22.40
CA LEU A 201 27.49 -3.67 23.69
C LEU A 201 27.62 -2.35 24.45
N LYS A 202 28.78 -1.68 24.37
CA LYS A 202 28.99 -0.37 25.01
C LYS A 202 28.30 0.77 24.29
N LEU A 203 28.05 0.62 22.99
CA LEU A 203 27.43 1.64 22.15
C LEU A 203 25.92 1.45 21.98
N GLU A 204 25.40 0.24 22.25
CA GLU A 204 23.96 -0.02 22.27
C GLU A 204 23.25 0.94 23.23
N GLY A 205 22.18 1.58 22.74
CA GLY A 205 21.42 2.58 23.48
C GLY A 205 22.00 4.00 23.46
N ALA A 206 23.24 4.20 22.98
CA ALA A 206 23.79 5.54 22.80
C ALA A 206 23.03 6.31 21.71
N VAL A 207 22.91 7.63 21.87
CA VAL A 207 22.28 8.51 20.87
C VAL A 207 23.20 8.62 19.65
N ARG A 208 22.69 8.22 18.48
CA ARG A 208 23.42 8.24 17.20
C ARG A 208 23.20 9.54 16.44
N SER A 209 21.96 9.99 16.39
CA SER A 209 21.56 11.19 15.65
C SER A 209 20.29 11.77 16.23
N ILE A 210 20.06 13.04 15.92
CA ILE A 210 18.78 13.70 16.15
C ILE A 210 17.89 13.54 14.92
N GLY A 211 16.61 13.36 15.16
CA GLY A 211 15.53 13.43 14.18
C GLY A 211 14.47 14.40 14.66
N ILE A 212 13.44 14.57 13.83
CA ILE A 212 12.25 15.33 14.20
C ILE A 212 11.17 14.31 14.54
N HIS A 213 10.41 14.58 15.59
CA HIS A 213 9.28 13.77 15.95
C HIS A 213 8.26 13.77 14.80
N ALA A 214 7.75 12.58 14.46
CA ALA A 214 6.89 12.41 13.31
C ALA A 214 5.48 13.01 13.50
N ALA A 215 5.16 13.53 14.69
CA ALA A 215 3.82 13.96 15.08
C ALA A 215 3.79 15.24 15.92
N GLY A 216 4.32 15.18 17.15
CA GLY A 216 4.34 16.29 18.11
C GLY A 216 4.77 17.67 17.59
N VAL A 217 3.81 18.59 17.67
CA VAL A 217 3.96 20.04 17.53
C VAL A 217 3.58 20.68 18.86
N LEU A 218 4.43 21.56 19.38
CA LEU A 218 4.15 22.36 20.57
C LEU A 218 3.56 23.70 20.15
N ILE A 219 2.55 24.15 20.90
CA ILE A 219 1.96 25.48 20.77
C ILE A 219 1.90 26.09 22.16
N ALA A 220 2.62 27.21 22.35
CA ALA A 220 2.65 27.95 23.60
C ALA A 220 1.95 29.32 23.46
N ASN A 221 1.57 29.89 24.59
CA ASN A 221 1.02 31.25 24.69
C ASN A 221 2.11 32.35 24.78
N GLU A 222 3.36 31.94 24.96
CA GLU A 222 4.56 32.79 25.05
C GLU A 222 5.69 32.14 24.24
N PRO A 223 6.76 32.89 23.87
CA PRO A 223 7.90 32.33 23.16
C PRO A 223 8.46 31.07 23.83
N LEU A 224 8.59 29.98 23.07
CA LEU A 224 9.00 28.67 23.57
C LEU A 224 10.40 28.69 24.19
N GLU A 225 11.25 29.63 23.77
CA GLU A 225 12.61 29.83 24.32
C GLU A 225 12.62 30.20 25.81
N HIS A 226 11.50 30.69 26.37
CA HIS A 226 11.35 30.92 27.81
C HIS A 226 11.27 29.61 28.61
N PHE A 227 10.82 28.53 27.97
CA PHE A 227 10.57 27.24 28.62
C PHE A 227 11.59 26.18 28.22
N VAL A 228 11.98 26.15 26.94
CA VAL A 228 12.79 25.08 26.35
C VAL A 228 13.81 25.61 25.34
N PRO A 229 15.03 25.07 25.31
CA PRO A 229 16.00 25.39 24.27
C PRO A 229 15.53 24.88 22.90
N LEU A 230 15.70 25.71 21.88
CA LEU A 230 15.31 25.44 20.50
C LEU A 230 16.53 25.31 19.59
N GLN A 231 16.36 24.66 18.45
CA GLN A 231 17.31 24.59 17.35
C GLN A 231 16.59 24.77 16.01
N LEU A 232 17.31 25.15 14.97
CA LEU A 232 16.74 25.23 13.62
C LEU A 232 16.54 23.82 13.05
N ARG A 233 15.42 23.61 12.35
CA ARG A 233 15.14 22.36 11.64
C ARG A 233 16.19 22.09 10.56
N ASP A 234 16.47 23.09 9.73
CA ASP A 234 17.57 23.07 8.77
C ASP A 234 18.50 24.25 9.05
N PRO A 235 19.78 24.01 9.40
CA PRO A 235 20.76 25.08 9.58
C PRO A 235 20.95 25.98 8.34
N LYS A 236 20.64 25.49 7.14
CA LYS A 236 20.76 26.22 5.87
C LYS A 236 19.51 27.03 5.54
N ASP A 237 18.36 26.67 6.11
CA ASP A 237 17.08 27.32 5.84
C ASP A 237 16.30 27.56 7.14
N PRO A 238 16.47 28.74 7.77
CA PRO A 238 15.75 29.10 8.99
C PRO A 238 14.22 29.17 8.81
N SER A 239 13.72 29.23 7.57
CA SER A 239 12.28 29.29 7.30
C SER A 239 11.58 27.93 7.47
N GLN A 240 12.34 26.84 7.57
CA GLN A 240 11.82 25.48 7.79
C GLN A 240 11.28 25.25 9.21
N GLY A 241 11.37 26.25 10.10
CA GLY A 241 10.85 26.18 11.46
C GLY A 241 11.86 25.73 12.52
N ARG A 242 11.36 25.58 13.74
CA ARG A 242 12.15 25.30 14.95
C ARG A 242 11.84 23.92 15.50
N VAL A 243 12.83 23.32 16.15
CA VAL A 243 12.73 22.03 16.84
C VAL A 243 13.18 22.21 18.29
N THR A 244 12.52 21.55 19.24
CA THR A 244 12.98 21.52 20.65
C THR A 244 14.31 20.78 20.77
N GLN A 245 15.06 21.01 21.85
CA GLN A 245 16.21 20.15 22.19
C GLN A 245 15.86 19.13 23.30
N TYR A 246 14.70 19.26 23.93
CA TYR A 246 14.17 18.28 24.87
C TYR A 246 13.23 17.30 24.17
N GLU A 247 13.36 16.03 24.53
CA GLU A 247 12.46 14.96 24.12
C GLU A 247 11.11 15.03 24.86
N GLN A 248 10.15 14.25 24.37
CA GLN A 248 8.74 14.27 24.81
C GLN A 248 8.53 14.24 26.32
N SER A 249 9.19 13.31 27.04
CA SER A 249 8.98 13.14 28.49
C SER A 249 9.25 14.41 29.27
N HIS A 250 10.35 15.10 28.96
CA HIS A 250 10.72 16.34 29.63
C HIS A 250 9.80 17.50 29.27
N LEU A 251 9.28 17.54 28.04
CA LEU A 251 8.32 18.57 27.61
C LEU A 251 6.98 18.42 28.33
N GLU A 252 6.50 17.19 28.53
CA GLU A 252 5.29 16.89 29.29
C GLU A 252 5.44 17.27 30.77
N GLU A 253 6.60 17.00 31.39
CA GLU A 253 6.91 17.41 32.76
C GLU A 253 6.90 18.94 32.96
N LEU A 254 7.27 19.69 31.92
CA LEU A 254 7.21 21.16 31.91
C LEU A 254 5.79 21.70 31.71
N GLY A 255 4.80 20.83 31.45
CA GLY A 255 3.40 21.22 31.25
C GLY A 255 3.14 21.90 29.92
N LEU A 256 4.04 21.76 28.94
CA LEU A 256 3.81 22.26 27.59
C LEU A 256 2.76 21.40 26.87
N ILE A 257 1.83 22.06 26.20
CA ILE A 257 0.78 21.40 25.44
C ILE A 257 1.35 20.92 24.12
N LYS A 258 1.21 19.62 23.86
CA LYS A 258 1.51 19.00 22.57
C LYS A 258 0.23 18.82 21.75
N PHE A 259 0.39 18.89 20.44
CA PHE A 259 -0.60 18.51 19.46
C PHE A 259 0.06 17.53 18.49
N ASP A 260 -0.51 16.33 18.34
CA ASP A 260 0.10 15.28 17.54
C ASP A 260 -0.44 15.33 16.10
N PHE A 261 0.40 15.80 15.16
CA PHE A 261 0.06 15.93 13.73
C PHE A 261 0.69 14.78 12.95
N LEU A 262 -0.05 13.71 12.73
CA LEU A 262 0.47 12.49 12.14
C LEU A 262 0.29 12.49 10.62
N GLY A 263 1.29 11.97 9.91
CA GLY A 263 1.18 11.71 8.47
C GLY A 263 0.66 10.29 8.23
N LEU A 264 -0.45 10.16 7.50
CA LEU A 264 -1.05 8.87 7.15
C LEU A 264 -1.17 8.74 5.63
N SER A 265 -0.37 7.85 5.04
CA SER A 265 -0.33 7.59 3.60
C SER A 265 -1.68 7.19 3.02
N ASN A 266 -2.54 6.53 3.79
CA ASN A 266 -3.88 6.16 3.33
C ASN A 266 -4.79 7.39 3.09
N LEU A 267 -4.63 8.47 3.86
CA LEU A 267 -5.34 9.71 3.57
C LEU A 267 -4.83 10.34 2.26
N THR A 268 -3.52 10.23 2.00
CA THR A 268 -2.92 10.63 0.71
C THR A 268 -3.48 9.81 -0.46
N ILE A 269 -3.65 8.50 -0.28
CA ILE A 269 -4.28 7.63 -1.29
C ILE A 269 -5.72 8.07 -1.55
N LEU A 270 -6.52 8.32 -0.51
CA LEU A 270 -7.88 8.82 -0.66
C LEU A 270 -7.91 10.17 -1.39
N ASP A 271 -7.06 11.13 -1.00
CA ASP A 271 -6.94 12.46 -1.62
C ASP A 271 -6.62 12.36 -3.10
N ASN A 272 -5.61 11.58 -3.45
CA ASN A 272 -5.20 11.39 -4.84
C ASN A 272 -6.24 10.63 -5.65
N THR A 273 -6.93 9.66 -5.06
CA THR A 273 -8.02 8.94 -5.73
C THR A 273 -9.14 9.89 -6.13
N LEU A 274 -9.60 10.76 -5.21
CA LEU A 274 -10.65 11.73 -5.54
C LEU A 274 -10.20 12.73 -6.62
N LYS A 275 -8.93 13.17 -6.58
CA LYS A 275 -8.37 14.01 -7.64
C LYS A 275 -8.40 13.31 -8.99
N PHE A 276 -8.02 12.03 -9.04
CA PHE A 276 -8.06 11.25 -10.26
C PHE A 276 -9.48 11.01 -10.76
N ILE A 277 -10.44 10.71 -9.87
CA ILE A 277 -11.86 10.59 -10.24
C ILE A 277 -12.38 11.89 -10.85
N LYS A 278 -12.06 13.04 -10.24
CA LYS A 278 -12.44 14.34 -10.76
C LYS A 278 -11.80 14.64 -12.12
N GLN A 279 -10.56 14.23 -12.34
CA GLN A 279 -9.85 14.43 -13.61
C GLN A 279 -10.34 13.48 -14.73
N SER A 280 -10.60 12.21 -14.41
CA SER A 280 -10.94 11.19 -15.40
C SER A 280 -12.43 11.12 -15.72
N ARG A 281 -13.30 11.40 -14.74
CA ARG A 281 -14.77 11.24 -14.85
C ARG A 281 -15.57 12.51 -14.58
N ASP A 282 -14.92 13.60 -14.18
CA ASP A 282 -15.56 14.85 -13.74
C ASP A 282 -16.53 14.71 -12.54
N GLU A 283 -16.46 13.58 -11.83
CA GLU A 283 -17.28 13.31 -10.64
C GLU A 283 -16.65 13.95 -9.38
N ASP A 284 -17.47 14.64 -8.59
CA ASP A 284 -17.06 15.21 -7.30
C ASP A 284 -17.66 14.40 -6.15
N ILE A 285 -16.83 13.65 -5.44
CA ILE A 285 -17.24 12.75 -4.35
C ILE A 285 -16.82 13.36 -3.02
N ILE A 286 -17.80 13.50 -2.12
CA ILE A 286 -17.57 13.92 -0.75
C ILE A 286 -17.65 12.68 0.15
N LEU A 287 -16.50 12.20 0.63
CA LEU A 287 -16.42 10.95 1.40
C LEU A 287 -17.27 10.98 2.67
N GLU A 288 -17.34 12.12 3.36
CA GLU A 288 -18.13 12.31 4.57
C GLU A 288 -19.64 12.17 4.34
N LYS A 289 -20.09 12.20 3.08
CA LYS A 289 -21.49 11.96 2.68
C LYS A 289 -21.73 10.56 2.12
N VAL A 290 -20.69 9.73 2.01
CA VAL A 290 -20.84 8.34 1.57
C VAL A 290 -21.56 7.57 2.68
N PRO A 291 -22.70 6.92 2.40
CA PRO A 291 -23.48 6.27 3.43
C PRO A 291 -22.79 5.00 3.93
N LEU A 292 -22.61 4.93 5.25
CA LEU A 292 -22.07 3.75 5.94
C LEU A 292 -23.18 2.68 6.15
N ASP A 293 -24.42 3.12 6.29
CA ASP A 293 -25.63 2.29 6.35
C ASP A 293 -26.37 2.22 5.03
N GLN A 294 -27.38 1.35 4.99
CA GLN A 294 -28.37 1.37 3.93
C GLN A 294 -29.16 2.68 3.99
N VAL A 295 -29.33 3.30 2.83
CA VAL A 295 -30.11 4.54 2.63
C VAL A 295 -31.21 4.29 1.60
N GLU A 296 -32.10 5.26 1.37
CA GLU A 296 -33.15 5.11 0.35
C GLU A 296 -32.59 5.10 -1.09
N ASP A 297 -31.42 5.70 -1.31
CA ASP A 297 -30.73 5.70 -2.61
C ASP A 297 -30.16 4.31 -2.94
N GLU A 298 -30.84 3.59 -3.83
CA GLU A 298 -30.42 2.27 -4.32
C GLU A 298 -29.05 2.29 -5.02
N GLY A 299 -28.69 3.39 -5.70
CA GLY A 299 -27.40 3.54 -6.36
C GLY A 299 -26.26 3.59 -5.36
N GLN A 300 -26.42 4.32 -4.25
CA GLN A 300 -25.45 4.33 -3.16
C GLN A 300 -25.36 2.99 -2.45
N ASN A 301 -26.49 2.31 -2.23
CA ASN A 301 -26.52 0.97 -1.67
C ASN A 301 -25.77 -0.04 -2.56
N ALA A 302 -25.92 0.04 -3.89
CA ALA A 302 -25.19 -0.80 -4.82
C ALA A 302 -23.68 -0.55 -4.78
N LYS A 303 -23.24 0.73 -4.72
CA LYS A 303 -21.82 1.08 -4.55
C LYS A 303 -21.25 0.60 -3.22
N ARG A 304 -22.04 0.72 -2.14
CA ARG A 304 -21.71 0.20 -0.80
C ARG A 304 -21.60 -1.32 -0.82
N GLN A 305 -22.53 -2.02 -1.48
CA GLN A 305 -22.50 -3.47 -1.60
C GLN A 305 -21.25 -3.94 -2.35
N LYS A 306 -20.85 -3.27 -3.44
CA LYS A 306 -19.59 -3.56 -4.14
C LYS A 306 -18.37 -3.45 -3.23
N ALA A 307 -18.34 -2.50 -2.31
CA ALA A 307 -17.26 -2.38 -1.33
C ALA A 307 -17.19 -3.62 -0.43
N PHE A 308 -18.32 -4.09 0.08
CA PHE A 308 -18.39 -5.29 0.91
C PHE A 308 -18.12 -6.58 0.12
N ASP A 309 -18.55 -6.66 -1.14
CA ASP A 309 -18.27 -7.79 -2.02
C ASP A 309 -16.76 -7.88 -2.32
N LEU A 310 -16.09 -6.75 -2.53
CA LEU A 310 -14.63 -6.67 -2.68
C LEU A 310 -13.90 -7.12 -1.41
N LEU A 311 -14.39 -6.73 -0.24
CA LEU A 311 -13.85 -7.24 1.02
C LEU A 311 -14.09 -8.75 1.13
N ALA A 312 -15.29 -9.23 0.84
CA ALA A 312 -15.65 -10.65 0.91
C ALA A 312 -14.89 -11.53 -0.10
N SER A 313 -14.47 -10.99 -1.25
CA SER A 313 -13.59 -11.66 -2.22
C SER A 313 -12.12 -11.68 -1.77
N GLY A 314 -11.77 -10.85 -0.76
CA GLY A 314 -10.43 -10.65 -0.21
C GLY A 314 -9.47 -9.91 -1.15
N GLU A 315 -10.02 -9.09 -2.04
CA GLU A 315 -9.28 -8.18 -2.92
C GLU A 315 -8.86 -6.91 -2.14
N THR A 316 -8.10 -7.08 -1.06
CA THR A 316 -7.81 -5.99 -0.10
C THR A 316 -6.45 -5.31 -0.30
N THR A 317 -5.73 -5.53 -1.41
CA THR A 317 -4.48 -4.79 -1.70
C THR A 317 -4.74 -3.28 -1.72
N GLY A 318 -3.98 -2.52 -0.93
CA GLY A 318 -4.16 -1.07 -0.73
C GLY A 318 -5.35 -0.68 0.17
N VAL A 319 -6.11 -1.63 0.71
CA VAL A 319 -7.22 -1.35 1.64
C VAL A 319 -6.68 -1.23 3.06
N PHE A 320 -6.88 -0.06 3.68
CA PHE A 320 -6.30 0.28 4.97
C PHE A 320 -6.56 -0.79 6.05
N GLN A 321 -5.52 -1.18 6.79
CA GLN A 321 -5.51 -2.21 7.86
C GLN A 321 -5.84 -3.65 7.43
N LEU A 322 -6.29 -3.89 6.19
CA LEU A 322 -6.84 -5.19 5.77
C LEU A 322 -5.95 -5.94 4.76
N GLU A 323 -4.69 -5.53 4.59
CA GLU A 323 -3.81 -6.06 3.53
C GLU A 323 -3.10 -7.37 3.88
N GLY A 324 -2.93 -7.68 5.18
CA GLY A 324 -2.21 -8.86 5.65
C GLY A 324 -2.79 -10.18 5.11
N ALA A 325 -1.96 -11.20 4.93
CA ALA A 325 -2.39 -12.42 4.25
C ALA A 325 -3.39 -13.22 5.08
N LYS A 326 -3.13 -13.38 6.39
CA LYS A 326 -4.08 -13.99 7.33
C LYS A 326 -5.32 -13.11 7.55
N MET A 327 -5.16 -11.79 7.53
CA MET A 327 -6.29 -10.86 7.61
C MET A 327 -7.25 -11.05 6.43
N ARG A 328 -6.73 -11.18 5.20
CA ARG A 328 -7.51 -11.51 4.00
C ARG A 328 -8.28 -12.81 4.15
N GLU A 329 -7.64 -13.85 4.68
CA GLU A 329 -8.27 -15.14 4.92
C GLU A 329 -9.49 -15.00 5.85
N TYR A 330 -9.32 -14.34 6.99
CA TYR A 330 -10.41 -14.11 7.94
C TYR A 330 -11.50 -13.20 7.38
N ILE A 331 -11.16 -12.15 6.64
CA ILE A 331 -12.14 -11.28 6.00
C ILE A 331 -12.97 -12.04 4.95
N LYS A 332 -12.37 -12.93 4.15
CA LYS A 332 -13.09 -13.81 3.21
C LYS A 332 -14.06 -14.75 3.93
N GLN A 333 -13.68 -15.28 5.10
CA GLN A 333 -14.55 -16.12 5.92
C GLN A 333 -15.67 -15.30 6.60
N LEU A 334 -15.34 -14.10 7.07
CA LEU A 334 -16.26 -13.19 7.73
C LEU A 334 -17.35 -12.68 6.77
N LYS A 335 -17.00 -12.41 5.50
CA LYS A 335 -17.88 -11.79 4.49
C LYS A 335 -18.60 -10.56 5.05
N PRO A 336 -17.85 -9.48 5.38
CA PRO A 336 -18.41 -8.31 6.07
C PRO A 336 -19.61 -7.72 5.30
N THR A 337 -20.66 -7.33 6.02
CA THR A 337 -21.90 -6.75 5.46
C THR A 337 -22.20 -5.33 5.97
N CYS A 338 -21.46 -4.90 6.98
CA CYS A 338 -21.54 -3.59 7.60
C CYS A 338 -20.15 -3.15 8.10
N VAL A 339 -20.03 -1.89 8.52
CA VAL A 339 -18.75 -1.31 8.98
C VAL A 339 -18.33 -1.90 10.34
N GLU A 340 -19.30 -2.29 11.17
CA GLU A 340 -19.09 -2.90 12.48
C GLU A 340 -18.37 -4.26 12.39
N ASP A 341 -18.63 -5.03 11.33
CA ASP A 341 -17.89 -6.27 11.04
C ASP A 341 -16.39 -5.97 10.78
N VAL A 342 -16.10 -4.92 10.01
CA VAL A 342 -14.73 -4.47 9.70
C VAL A 342 -14.05 -3.95 10.97
N MET A 343 -14.78 -3.17 11.77
CA MET A 343 -14.34 -2.67 13.08
C MET A 343 -13.95 -3.80 14.03
N ALA A 344 -14.78 -4.83 14.12
CA ALA A 344 -14.51 -5.99 14.96
C ALA A 344 -13.29 -6.77 14.47
N MET A 345 -13.12 -6.94 13.17
CA MET A 345 -11.95 -7.63 12.62
C MET A 345 -10.65 -6.87 12.89
N ILE A 346 -10.63 -5.54 12.73
CA ILE A 346 -9.46 -4.69 13.08
C ILE A 346 -9.12 -4.80 14.58
N ALA A 347 -10.13 -4.94 15.43
CA ALA A 347 -9.95 -5.10 16.86
C ALA A 347 -9.42 -6.50 17.24
N LEU A 348 -9.97 -7.56 16.64
CA LEU A 348 -9.67 -8.95 16.97
C LEU A 348 -8.38 -9.49 16.34
N TYR A 349 -7.95 -8.95 15.20
CA TYR A 349 -6.75 -9.40 14.48
C TYR A 349 -5.45 -8.93 15.15
N ARG A 350 -5.21 -9.44 16.37
CA ARG A 350 -4.05 -9.17 17.21
C ARG A 350 -3.67 -10.43 17.98
N PRO A 351 -2.39 -10.63 18.35
CA PRO A 351 -1.99 -11.75 19.20
C PRO A 351 -2.81 -11.79 20.49
N GLY A 352 -3.48 -12.90 20.79
CA GLY A 352 -4.44 -13.04 21.90
C GLY A 352 -5.89 -13.17 21.43
N PRO A 353 -6.57 -12.08 21.05
CA PRO A 353 -7.98 -12.09 20.66
C PRO A 353 -8.23 -12.74 19.29
N MET A 354 -7.18 -13.04 18.51
CA MET A 354 -7.29 -13.82 17.26
C MET A 354 -7.98 -15.16 17.45
N ASP A 355 -7.84 -15.80 18.63
CA ASP A 355 -8.48 -17.08 18.92
C ASP A 355 -10.01 -16.97 19.00
N SER A 356 -10.55 -15.76 19.19
CA SER A 356 -11.99 -15.49 19.21
C SER A 356 -12.58 -15.18 17.83
N ILE A 357 -11.76 -15.02 16.78
CA ILE A 357 -12.23 -14.74 15.42
C ILE A 357 -13.14 -15.85 14.88
N PRO A 358 -12.81 -17.16 15.00
CA PRO A 358 -13.68 -18.24 14.52
C PRO A 358 -15.06 -18.20 15.18
N ASP A 359 -15.11 -17.97 16.50
CA ASP A 359 -16.35 -17.86 17.26
C ASP A 359 -17.21 -16.67 16.79
N PHE A 360 -16.59 -15.53 16.52
CA PHE A 360 -17.25 -14.35 15.97
C PHE A 360 -17.85 -14.64 14.58
N ILE A 361 -17.07 -15.28 13.70
CA ILE A 361 -17.51 -15.65 12.35
C ILE A 361 -18.66 -16.67 12.40
N ASP A 362 -18.57 -17.68 13.26
CA ASP A 362 -19.62 -18.69 13.44
C ASP A 362 -20.91 -18.10 14.02
N ALA A 363 -20.80 -17.17 14.96
CA ALA A 363 -21.94 -16.45 15.53
C ALA A 363 -22.64 -15.60 14.46
N LYS A 364 -21.87 -14.83 13.68
CA LYS A 364 -22.39 -14.02 12.56
C LYS A 364 -23.18 -14.86 11.55
N HIS A 365 -22.62 -15.99 11.13
CA HIS A 365 -23.26 -16.89 10.16
C HIS A 365 -24.32 -17.82 10.79
N LYS A 366 -24.70 -17.58 12.06
CA LYS A 366 -25.71 -18.35 12.81
C LYS A 366 -25.39 -19.84 12.94
N ARG A 367 -24.10 -20.21 12.83
CA ARG A 367 -23.60 -21.57 13.10
C ARG A 367 -23.46 -21.82 14.60
N LYS A 368 -23.20 -20.76 15.37
CA LYS A 368 -23.21 -20.74 16.84
C LYS A 368 -24.40 -19.92 17.34
N LYS A 369 -25.13 -20.44 18.32
CA LYS A 369 -26.24 -19.70 18.94
C LYS A 369 -25.69 -18.62 19.87
N VAL A 370 -26.05 -17.37 19.63
CA VAL A 370 -25.73 -16.24 20.52
C VAL A 370 -26.60 -16.33 21.77
N SER A 371 -25.98 -16.28 22.94
CA SER A 371 -26.66 -16.27 24.24
C SER A 371 -25.94 -15.34 25.20
N TYR A 372 -26.70 -14.60 26.00
CA TYR A 372 -26.17 -13.64 26.96
C TYR A 372 -26.32 -14.15 28.39
N LEU A 373 -25.31 -13.90 29.23
CA LEU A 373 -25.32 -14.27 30.65
C LEU A 373 -26.32 -13.43 31.48
N ASP A 374 -26.60 -12.21 31.02
CA ASP A 374 -27.64 -11.31 31.54
C ASP A 374 -28.31 -10.62 30.33
N PRO A 375 -29.65 -10.46 30.32
CA PRO A 375 -30.37 -9.83 29.21
C PRO A 375 -29.87 -8.42 28.85
N ARG A 376 -29.37 -7.65 29.82
CA ARG A 376 -28.86 -6.29 29.59
C ARG A 376 -27.61 -6.26 28.71
N LEU A 377 -26.84 -7.35 28.66
CA LEU A 377 -25.64 -7.43 27.82
C LEU A 377 -25.97 -7.36 26.33
N GLU A 378 -27.20 -7.69 25.94
CA GLU A 378 -27.65 -7.59 24.56
C GLU A 378 -27.49 -6.17 24.01
N GLU A 379 -27.67 -5.15 24.84
CA GLU A 379 -27.54 -3.74 24.45
C GLU A 379 -26.17 -3.41 23.86
N TRP A 380 -25.09 -3.94 24.45
CA TRP A 380 -23.71 -3.58 24.09
C TRP A 380 -22.95 -4.68 23.33
N LEU A 381 -23.40 -5.94 23.43
CA LEU A 381 -22.74 -7.09 22.81
C LEU A 381 -23.46 -7.59 21.55
N ASN A 382 -24.67 -7.13 21.24
CA ASN A 382 -25.38 -7.58 20.03
C ASN A 382 -24.63 -7.19 18.74
N GLU A 383 -23.99 -6.02 18.72
CA GLU A 383 -23.13 -5.58 17.60
C GLU A 383 -21.94 -6.51 17.33
N SER A 384 -21.52 -7.28 18.34
CA SER A 384 -20.41 -8.22 18.27
C SER A 384 -20.86 -9.67 18.47
N TYR A 385 -22.13 -9.95 18.21
CA TYR A 385 -22.73 -11.28 18.27
C TYR A 385 -22.50 -12.00 19.62
N GLY A 386 -22.51 -11.26 20.72
CA GLY A 386 -22.30 -11.77 22.08
C GLY A 386 -20.83 -11.93 22.50
N VAL A 387 -19.88 -11.66 21.60
CA VAL A 387 -18.44 -11.71 21.90
C VAL A 387 -18.00 -10.37 22.49
N ILE A 388 -17.26 -10.37 23.60
CA ILE A 388 -16.62 -9.15 24.11
C ILE A 388 -15.43 -8.86 23.19
N VAL A 389 -15.42 -7.68 22.54
CA VAL A 389 -14.40 -7.25 21.57
C VAL A 389 -13.71 -5.96 22.02
N TYR A 390 -14.46 -5.04 22.63
CA TYR A 390 -13.98 -3.69 22.92
C TYR A 390 -13.79 -3.44 24.42
N GLN A 391 -12.83 -2.57 24.75
CA GLN A 391 -12.65 -2.07 26.11
C GLN A 391 -13.91 -1.32 26.60
N ASP A 392 -14.59 -0.64 25.69
CA ASP A 392 -15.80 0.14 25.93
C ASP A 392 -16.95 -0.77 26.42
N GLN A 393 -17.08 -1.98 25.86
CA GLN A 393 -18.06 -2.98 26.33
C GLN A 393 -17.75 -3.39 27.78
N VAL A 394 -16.47 -3.59 28.13
CA VAL A 394 -16.05 -3.88 29.51
C VAL A 394 -16.38 -2.71 30.45
N LEU A 395 -16.21 -1.47 29.99
CA LEU A 395 -16.58 -0.28 30.78
C LEU A 395 -18.09 -0.21 31.02
N PHE A 396 -18.92 -0.42 29.98
CA PHE A 396 -20.37 -0.45 30.14
C PHE A 396 -20.83 -1.56 31.07
N ILE A 397 -20.23 -2.75 30.98
CA ILE A 397 -20.50 -3.86 31.91
C ILE A 397 -20.15 -3.47 33.35
N ALA A 398 -18.97 -2.87 33.59
CA ALA A 398 -18.55 -2.46 34.92
C ALA A 398 -19.43 -1.35 35.52
N VAL A 399 -19.85 -0.38 34.71
CA VAL A 399 -20.70 0.74 35.17
C VAL A 399 -22.13 0.28 35.40
N ASN A 400 -22.73 -0.40 34.43
CA ASN A 400 -24.17 -0.71 34.46
C ASN A 400 -24.51 -2.01 35.21
N LEU A 401 -23.63 -3.02 35.19
CA LEU A 401 -23.84 -4.26 35.94
C LEU A 401 -23.16 -4.21 37.30
N ALA A 402 -21.89 -3.83 37.39
CA ALA A 402 -21.20 -3.77 38.69
C ALA A 402 -21.41 -2.47 39.48
N GLY A 403 -22.02 -1.43 38.88
CA GLY A 403 -22.30 -0.17 39.56
C GLY A 403 -21.04 0.67 39.84
N PHE A 404 -19.97 0.48 39.08
CA PHE A 404 -18.75 1.28 39.24
C PHE A 404 -18.95 2.72 38.75
N SER A 405 -18.29 3.70 39.38
CA SER A 405 -18.16 5.03 38.77
C SER A 405 -17.29 4.94 37.52
N TRP A 406 -17.44 5.90 36.60
CA TRP A 406 -16.60 5.94 35.40
C TRP A 406 -15.10 6.01 35.71
N GLY A 407 -14.68 6.72 36.77
CA GLY A 407 -13.27 6.73 37.16
C GLY A 407 -12.81 5.41 37.78
N LYS A 408 -13.66 4.72 38.56
CA LYS A 408 -13.36 3.35 39.04
C LYS A 408 -13.29 2.35 37.89
N ALA A 409 -14.21 2.39 36.93
CA ALA A 409 -14.21 1.54 35.74
C ALA A 409 -12.95 1.75 34.88
N ASN A 410 -12.51 3.00 34.71
CA ASN A 410 -11.26 3.31 34.01
C ASN A 410 -10.01 2.80 34.74
N LYS A 411 -9.98 2.88 36.07
CA LYS A 411 -8.89 2.27 36.89
C LYS A 411 -8.91 0.75 36.77
N PHE A 412 -10.08 0.13 36.89
CA PHE A 412 -10.28 -1.31 36.69
C PHE A 412 -9.71 -1.78 35.35
N ARG A 413 -10.05 -1.09 34.25
CA ARG A 413 -9.47 -1.35 32.93
C ARG A 413 -7.94 -1.26 32.91
N LYS A 414 -7.34 -0.23 33.49
CA LYS A 414 -5.87 -0.06 33.53
C LYS A 414 -5.19 -1.20 34.30
N VAL A 415 -5.78 -1.65 35.39
CA VAL A 415 -5.29 -2.77 36.21
C VAL A 415 -5.33 -4.08 35.42
N LEU A 416 -6.45 -4.35 34.74
CA LEU A 416 -6.57 -5.50 33.85
C LEU A 416 -5.48 -5.49 32.76
N SER A 417 -5.17 -4.33 32.16
CA SER A 417 -4.10 -4.20 31.16
C SER A 417 -2.69 -4.41 31.69
N LYS A 418 -2.40 -4.05 32.94
CA LYS A 418 -1.08 -4.25 33.55
C LYS A 418 -0.88 -5.64 34.15
N LYS A 419 -1.92 -6.48 34.22
CA LYS A 419 -1.91 -7.83 34.80
C LYS A 419 -1.29 -7.90 36.21
N ILE A 420 -1.61 -6.93 37.07
CA ILE A 420 -1.12 -6.90 38.46
C ILE A 420 -2.00 -7.84 39.29
N VAL A 421 -1.56 -9.10 39.46
CA VAL A 421 -2.34 -10.22 40.03
C VAL A 421 -3.10 -9.84 41.31
N HIS A 422 -2.43 -9.21 42.28
CA HIS A 422 -3.06 -8.85 43.56
C HIS A 422 -4.13 -7.75 43.45
N GLU A 423 -3.99 -6.81 42.51
CA GLU A 423 -5.00 -5.77 42.29
C GLU A 423 -6.22 -6.31 41.54
N VAL A 424 -6.01 -7.22 40.59
CA VAL A 424 -7.09 -7.86 39.81
C VAL A 424 -8.05 -8.63 40.72
N GLU A 425 -7.54 -9.41 41.68
CA GLU A 425 -8.34 -10.14 42.68
C GLU A 425 -9.19 -9.19 43.55
N GLY A 426 -8.63 -8.04 43.95
CA GLY A 426 -9.39 -7.02 44.68
C GLY A 426 -10.59 -6.50 43.89
N TYR A 427 -10.42 -6.25 42.59
CA TYR A 427 -11.52 -5.82 41.72
C TYR A 427 -12.52 -6.94 41.40
N ARG A 428 -12.10 -8.22 41.42
CA ARG A 428 -13.01 -9.37 41.25
C ARG A 428 -14.11 -9.37 42.31
N GLY A 429 -13.70 -9.23 43.58
CA GLY A 429 -14.64 -9.16 44.70
C GLY A 429 -15.63 -7.99 44.56
N ASP A 430 -15.11 -6.79 44.29
CA ASP A 430 -15.92 -5.59 44.09
C ASP A 430 -16.90 -5.72 42.91
N PHE A 431 -16.45 -6.31 41.80
CA PHE A 431 -17.25 -6.49 40.59
C PHE A 431 -18.40 -7.47 40.82
N VAL A 432 -18.11 -8.66 41.37
CA VAL A 432 -19.13 -9.68 41.62
C VAL A 432 -20.17 -9.19 42.63
N GLN A 433 -19.75 -8.55 43.72
CA GLN A 433 -20.68 -7.99 44.71
C GLN A 433 -21.54 -6.87 44.11
N GLY A 434 -20.96 -6.01 43.28
CA GLY A 434 -21.69 -4.99 42.54
C GLY A 434 -22.77 -5.58 41.62
N CYS A 435 -22.40 -6.59 40.84
CA CYS A 435 -23.30 -7.32 39.94
C CYS A 435 -24.47 -7.96 40.69
N ILE A 436 -24.19 -8.65 41.82
CA ILE A 436 -25.22 -9.26 42.67
C ILE A 436 -26.18 -8.20 43.21
N LYS A 437 -25.65 -7.07 43.70
CA LYS A 437 -26.46 -5.95 44.19
C LYS A 437 -27.38 -5.36 43.12
N ASN A 438 -26.96 -5.41 41.86
CA ASN A 438 -27.71 -4.93 40.69
C ASN A 438 -28.50 -6.04 39.97
N GLY A 439 -28.75 -7.17 40.65
CA GLY A 439 -29.68 -8.21 40.20
C GLY A 439 -29.09 -9.27 39.25
N VAL A 440 -27.77 -9.31 39.04
CA VAL A 440 -27.11 -10.38 38.28
C VAL A 440 -26.93 -11.61 39.18
N LYS A 441 -27.13 -12.82 38.63
CA LYS A 441 -26.85 -14.07 39.37
C LYS A 441 -25.36 -14.20 39.69
N ALA A 442 -25.03 -14.75 40.85
CA ALA A 442 -23.63 -14.87 41.31
C ALA A 442 -22.77 -15.67 40.33
N GLU A 443 -23.30 -16.78 39.79
CA GLU A 443 -22.60 -17.62 38.82
C GLU A 443 -22.32 -16.87 37.52
N ALA A 444 -23.32 -16.13 37.02
CA ALA A 444 -23.18 -15.31 35.81
C ALA A 444 -22.19 -14.15 36.01
N ALA A 445 -22.17 -13.53 37.19
CA ALA A 445 -21.23 -12.47 37.52
C ALA A 445 -19.77 -12.97 37.59
N ASP A 446 -19.57 -14.17 38.14
CA ASP A 446 -18.27 -14.83 38.20
C ASP A 446 -17.77 -15.20 36.80
N GLU A 447 -18.64 -15.82 35.98
CA GLU A 447 -18.35 -16.17 34.59
C GLU A 447 -18.04 -14.93 33.74
N LEU A 448 -18.78 -13.84 33.90
CA LEU A 448 -18.50 -12.56 33.24
C LEU A 448 -17.11 -12.03 33.58
N PHE A 449 -16.69 -12.11 34.85
CA PHE A 449 -15.36 -11.67 35.24
C PHE A 449 -14.28 -12.54 34.59
N THR A 450 -14.47 -13.86 34.55
CA THR A 450 -13.56 -14.80 33.88
C THR A 450 -13.43 -14.54 32.38
N LEU A 451 -14.50 -14.06 31.72
CA LEU A 451 -14.43 -13.61 30.31
C LEU A 451 -13.67 -12.28 30.14
N ILE A 452 -13.76 -11.38 31.12
CA ILE A 452 -13.13 -10.05 31.09
C ILE A 452 -11.64 -10.09 31.46
N GLU A 453 -11.24 -10.96 32.38
CA GLU A 453 -9.87 -11.07 32.90
C GLU A 453 -8.79 -11.23 31.80
N PRO A 454 -8.88 -12.22 30.88
CA PRO A 454 -7.90 -12.36 29.80
C PRO A 454 -7.91 -11.17 28.84
N PHE A 455 -9.02 -10.44 28.78
CA PHE A 455 -9.22 -9.28 27.90
C PHE A 455 -8.38 -8.06 28.29
N GLY A 456 -7.94 -7.97 29.54
CA GLY A 456 -7.15 -6.84 30.03
C GLY A 456 -5.95 -6.49 29.16
N GLY A 457 -5.21 -7.51 28.72
CA GLY A 457 -4.01 -7.35 27.91
C GLY A 457 -4.25 -7.05 26.43
N TYR A 458 -5.48 -7.22 25.94
CA TYR A 458 -5.76 -7.28 24.50
C TYR A 458 -6.98 -6.48 24.03
N GLY A 459 -7.80 -5.98 24.94
CA GLY A 459 -9.00 -5.24 24.57
C GLY A 459 -8.66 -4.01 23.73
N PHE A 460 -9.51 -3.70 22.77
CA PHE A 460 -9.29 -2.60 21.85
C PHE A 460 -10.21 -1.40 22.11
N ASN A 461 -9.73 -0.19 21.84
CA ASN A 461 -10.54 1.03 21.99
C ASN A 461 -11.57 1.10 20.85
N LYS A 462 -12.88 1.11 21.16
CA LYS A 462 -13.95 1.10 20.16
C LYS A 462 -13.95 2.35 19.28
N ALA A 463 -13.75 3.53 19.88
CA ALA A 463 -13.72 4.80 19.16
C ALA A 463 -12.56 4.86 18.14
N HIS A 464 -11.40 4.31 18.51
CA HIS A 464 -10.26 4.17 17.60
C HIS A 464 -10.54 3.13 16.50
N ALA A 465 -11.16 2.00 16.85
CA ALA A 465 -11.58 0.99 15.89
C ALA A 465 -12.54 1.54 14.85
N ALA A 466 -13.56 2.29 15.28
CA ALA A 466 -14.54 2.92 14.41
C ALA A 466 -13.87 3.89 13.44
N SER A 467 -12.96 4.74 13.94
CA SER A 467 -12.22 5.71 13.12
C SER A 467 -11.43 5.01 12.00
N TYR A 468 -10.77 3.89 12.32
CA TYR A 468 -10.00 3.13 11.34
C TYR A 468 -10.89 2.33 10.39
N ALA A 469 -11.99 1.76 10.88
CA ALA A 469 -12.95 1.01 10.07
C ALA A 469 -13.62 1.88 9.02
N VAL A 470 -13.92 3.15 9.33
CA VAL A 470 -14.46 4.11 8.36
C VAL A 470 -13.47 4.39 7.23
N VAL A 471 -12.19 4.59 7.54
CA VAL A 471 -11.14 4.76 6.52
C VAL A 471 -10.95 3.48 5.69
N ALA A 472 -10.97 2.31 6.33
CA ALA A 472 -10.94 1.01 5.65
C ALA A 472 -12.14 0.83 4.70
N PHE A 473 -13.34 1.24 5.13
CA PHE A 473 -14.52 1.24 4.29
C PHE A 473 -14.39 2.20 3.10
N TYR A 474 -13.90 3.44 3.30
CA TYR A 474 -13.70 4.37 2.19
C TYR A 474 -12.68 3.88 1.17
N THR A 475 -11.57 3.27 1.63
CA THR A 475 -10.59 2.67 0.71
C THR A 475 -11.20 1.51 -0.08
N ALA A 476 -11.96 0.63 0.57
CA ALA A 476 -12.70 -0.44 -0.12
C ALA A 476 -13.78 0.08 -1.09
N TYR A 477 -14.52 1.12 -0.68
CA TYR A 477 -15.55 1.76 -1.50
C TYR A 477 -14.96 2.38 -2.76
N LEU A 478 -13.88 3.15 -2.64
CA LEU A 478 -13.23 3.73 -3.80
C LEU A 478 -12.61 2.66 -4.70
N LYS A 479 -11.94 1.65 -4.13
CA LYS A 479 -11.37 0.55 -4.91
C LYS A 479 -12.43 -0.25 -5.69
N GLY A 480 -13.58 -0.54 -5.08
CA GLY A 480 -14.64 -1.33 -5.69
C GLY A 480 -15.43 -0.59 -6.78
N ASN A 481 -15.44 0.76 -6.74
CA ASN A 481 -16.22 1.59 -7.67
C ASN A 481 -15.36 2.36 -8.69
N TYR A 482 -14.10 2.64 -8.35
CA TYR A 482 -13.14 3.46 -9.09
C TYR A 482 -11.75 2.80 -9.06
N THR A 483 -11.69 1.54 -9.50
CA THR A 483 -10.51 0.67 -9.33
C THR A 483 -9.25 1.25 -9.96
N ALA A 484 -9.31 1.74 -11.20
CA ALA A 484 -8.14 2.30 -11.88
C ALA A 484 -7.60 3.55 -11.17
N GLU A 485 -8.49 4.46 -10.77
CA GLU A 485 -8.15 5.68 -10.03
C GLU A 485 -7.53 5.35 -8.67
N PHE A 486 -8.14 4.44 -7.92
CA PHE A 486 -7.65 4.02 -6.60
C PHE A 486 -6.29 3.32 -6.68
N MET A 487 -6.12 2.42 -7.65
CA MET A 487 -4.86 1.71 -7.84
C MET A 487 -3.75 2.67 -8.31
N ALA A 488 -4.02 3.61 -9.21
CA ALA A 488 -3.06 4.64 -9.58
C ALA A 488 -2.62 5.49 -8.37
N ALA A 489 -3.55 5.88 -7.50
CA ALA A 489 -3.25 6.63 -6.28
C ALA A 489 -2.41 5.81 -5.28
N THR A 490 -2.75 4.53 -5.11
CA THR A 490 -2.04 3.59 -4.25
C THR A 490 -0.60 3.40 -4.72
N MET A 491 -0.42 3.08 -6.01
CA MET A 491 0.89 2.87 -6.62
C MET A 491 1.75 4.13 -6.62
N THR A 492 1.15 5.32 -6.74
CA THR A 492 1.88 6.60 -6.61
C THR A 492 2.42 6.81 -5.20
N THR A 493 1.60 6.52 -4.19
CA THR A 493 1.98 6.70 -2.79
C THR A 493 3.05 5.68 -2.38
N GLU A 494 3.01 4.49 -2.96
CA GLU A 494 3.94 3.39 -2.68
C GLU A 494 5.09 3.28 -3.71
N ALA A 495 5.30 4.30 -4.54
CA ALA A 495 6.23 4.26 -5.68
C ALA A 495 7.70 3.98 -5.29
N ALA A 496 8.06 4.18 -4.01
CA ALA A 496 9.40 3.89 -3.50
C ALA A 496 9.64 2.39 -3.24
N ASP A 497 8.58 1.58 -3.12
CA ASP A 497 8.68 0.14 -2.81
C ASP A 497 8.28 -0.71 -4.01
N ALA A 498 9.31 -1.24 -4.70
CA ALA A 498 9.12 -2.06 -5.89
C ALA A 498 8.29 -3.34 -5.62
N LYS A 499 8.35 -3.92 -4.42
CA LYS A 499 7.57 -5.11 -4.07
C LYS A 499 6.09 -4.78 -3.96
N LYS A 500 5.76 -3.64 -3.35
CA LYS A 500 4.39 -3.13 -3.25
C LYS A 500 3.81 -2.78 -4.62
N ILE A 501 4.58 -2.13 -5.48
CA ILE A 501 4.18 -1.88 -6.88
C ILE A 501 3.89 -3.18 -7.61
N ALA A 502 4.74 -4.19 -7.48
CA ALA A 502 4.53 -5.50 -8.11
C ALA A 502 3.21 -6.15 -7.67
N ASN A 503 2.92 -6.13 -6.37
CA ASN A 503 1.66 -6.61 -5.82
C ASN A 503 0.45 -5.81 -6.34
N ALA A 504 0.56 -4.49 -6.42
CA ALA A 504 -0.49 -3.63 -6.94
C ALA A 504 -0.76 -3.87 -8.43
N ILE A 505 0.26 -4.15 -9.24
CA ILE A 505 0.10 -4.51 -10.67
C ILE A 505 -0.57 -5.87 -10.82
N ALA A 506 -0.20 -6.84 -9.98
CA ALA A 506 -0.86 -8.15 -9.95
C ALA A 506 -2.35 -8.01 -9.63
N GLU A 507 -2.68 -7.17 -8.65
CA GLU A 507 -4.05 -6.82 -8.28
C GLU A 507 -4.81 -6.20 -9.45
N CYS A 508 -4.24 -5.17 -10.11
CA CYS A 508 -4.84 -4.53 -11.28
C CYS A 508 -5.20 -5.56 -12.34
N LYS A 509 -4.25 -6.46 -12.65
CA LYS A 509 -4.45 -7.50 -13.66
C LYS A 509 -5.55 -8.49 -13.26
N ARG A 510 -5.64 -8.87 -11.98
CA ARG A 510 -6.72 -9.73 -11.46
C ARG A 510 -8.10 -9.07 -11.58
N MET A 511 -8.17 -7.76 -11.31
CA MET A 511 -9.38 -6.97 -11.37
C MET A 511 -9.73 -6.48 -12.79
N GLY A 512 -8.94 -6.86 -13.81
CA GLY A 512 -9.18 -6.48 -15.21
C GLY A 512 -8.79 -5.04 -15.56
N VAL A 513 -7.97 -4.38 -14.74
CA VAL A 513 -7.42 -3.05 -15.01
C VAL A 513 -6.12 -3.17 -15.79
N GLU A 514 -6.06 -2.58 -16.97
CA GLU A 514 -4.86 -2.57 -17.79
C GLU A 514 -3.79 -1.66 -17.18
N VAL A 515 -2.55 -2.14 -17.10
CA VAL A 515 -1.39 -1.35 -16.65
C VAL A 515 -0.47 -1.11 -17.85
N HIS A 516 -0.41 0.13 -18.32
CA HIS A 516 0.44 0.51 -19.43
C HIS A 516 1.84 0.91 -18.96
N GLY A 517 2.86 0.62 -19.78
CA GLY A 517 4.25 0.97 -19.48
C GLY A 517 4.54 2.48 -19.41
N PRO A 518 5.71 2.90 -18.90
CA PRO A 518 6.05 4.31 -18.85
C PRO A 518 6.16 4.88 -20.27
N ASP A 519 5.91 6.18 -20.42
CA ASP A 519 6.14 6.92 -21.66
C ASP A 519 6.50 8.37 -21.32
N VAL A 520 7.62 8.88 -21.85
CA VAL A 520 8.13 10.23 -21.51
C VAL A 520 7.19 11.37 -21.91
N SER A 521 6.30 11.14 -22.88
CA SER A 521 5.32 12.13 -23.35
C SER A 521 4.00 12.05 -22.58
N LYS A 522 3.60 10.85 -22.12
CA LYS A 522 2.29 10.61 -21.49
C LYS A 522 2.33 10.43 -19.98
N SER A 523 3.40 9.87 -19.43
CA SER A 523 3.51 9.56 -18.00
C SER A 523 3.72 10.83 -17.17
N GLY A 524 3.01 10.90 -16.04
CA GLY A 524 3.27 11.90 -15.02
C GLY A 524 4.45 11.55 -14.11
N ARG A 525 4.64 12.39 -13.07
CA ARG A 525 5.59 12.12 -11.98
C ARG A 525 5.25 10.80 -11.28
N GLY A 526 4.00 10.68 -10.82
CA GLY A 526 3.42 9.44 -10.28
C GLY A 526 2.63 8.65 -11.33
N PHE A 527 1.98 7.56 -10.89
CA PHE A 527 1.06 6.81 -11.74
C PHE A 527 -0.17 7.67 -12.04
N THR A 528 -0.73 7.49 -13.24
CA THR A 528 -1.86 8.28 -13.74
C THR A 528 -2.92 7.38 -14.34
N VAL A 529 -4.13 7.90 -14.54
CA VAL A 529 -5.25 7.15 -15.11
C VAL A 529 -5.32 7.45 -16.61
N GLU A 530 -5.41 6.41 -17.43
CA GLU A 530 -5.53 6.52 -18.88
C GLU A 530 -6.56 5.51 -19.39
N ASN A 531 -7.63 5.97 -20.04
CA ASN A 531 -8.64 5.12 -20.68
C ASN A 531 -9.22 3.99 -19.80
N GLY A 532 -9.38 4.24 -18.50
CA GLY A 532 -9.86 3.22 -17.55
C GLY A 532 -8.78 2.23 -17.08
N GLY A 533 -7.53 2.41 -17.50
CA GLY A 533 -6.33 1.74 -17.01
C GLY A 533 -5.39 2.66 -16.23
N VAL A 534 -4.22 2.14 -15.88
CA VAL A 534 -3.17 2.83 -15.12
C VAL A 534 -1.92 2.98 -15.97
N ARG A 535 -1.43 4.20 -16.15
CA ARG A 535 -0.15 4.51 -16.80
C ARG A 535 0.97 4.56 -15.76
N PHE A 536 2.08 3.88 -16.04
CA PHE A 536 3.25 3.83 -15.17
C PHE A 536 3.84 5.22 -14.89
N GLY A 537 4.12 5.52 -13.62
CA GLY A 537 4.73 6.79 -13.21
C GLY A 537 6.25 6.81 -13.35
N LEU A 538 6.82 7.94 -13.77
CA LEU A 538 8.26 8.03 -14.00
C LEU A 538 9.09 7.91 -12.70
N LEU A 539 8.56 8.32 -11.54
CA LEU A 539 9.25 8.21 -10.23
C LEU A 539 9.45 6.77 -9.76
N ALA A 540 8.70 5.81 -10.29
CA ALA A 540 8.85 4.41 -9.94
C ALA A 540 10.03 3.73 -10.69
N ILE A 541 10.70 4.43 -11.61
CA ILE A 541 11.86 3.92 -12.34
C ILE A 541 13.12 4.08 -11.47
N LYS A 542 13.77 2.96 -11.14
CA LYS A 542 15.00 2.96 -10.35
C LYS A 542 16.13 3.67 -11.09
N GLY A 543 16.91 4.45 -10.34
CA GLY A 543 18.10 5.14 -10.84
C GLY A 543 17.83 6.53 -11.42
N ILE A 544 16.59 7.02 -11.40
CA ILE A 544 16.24 8.39 -11.81
C ILE A 544 15.65 9.14 -10.61
N GLY A 545 16.23 10.29 -10.28
CA GLY A 545 15.75 11.13 -9.17
C GLY A 545 14.57 12.02 -9.55
N GLU A 546 13.97 12.65 -8.54
CA GLU A 546 12.79 13.51 -8.69
C GLU A 546 13.04 14.77 -9.55
N GLY A 547 14.21 15.41 -9.40
CA GLY A 547 14.59 16.57 -10.20
C GLY A 547 14.58 16.29 -11.72
N PRO A 548 15.34 15.28 -12.21
CA PRO A 548 15.29 14.85 -13.61
C PRO A 548 13.86 14.60 -14.14
N ILE A 549 13.01 13.93 -13.36
CA ILE A 549 11.64 13.59 -13.77
C ILE A 549 10.76 14.85 -13.82
N GLY A 550 10.90 15.74 -12.85
CA GLY A 550 10.20 17.04 -12.85
C GLY A 550 10.47 17.82 -14.13
N GLU A 551 11.73 17.82 -14.59
CA GLU A 551 12.13 18.50 -15.82
C GLU A 551 11.55 17.84 -17.08
N ILE A 552 11.51 16.51 -17.15
CA ILE A 552 10.89 15.77 -18.27
C ILE A 552 9.40 16.11 -18.37
N VAL A 553 8.69 16.03 -17.25
CA VAL A 553 7.25 16.30 -17.19
C VAL A 553 6.95 17.76 -17.53
N ARG A 554 7.76 18.71 -17.03
CA ARG A 554 7.68 20.13 -17.38
C ARG A 554 7.85 20.34 -18.88
N ALA A 555 8.92 19.80 -19.45
CA ALA A 555 9.23 19.92 -20.87
C ALA A 555 8.09 19.36 -21.74
N SER A 556 7.55 18.18 -21.41
CA SER A 556 6.41 17.58 -22.11
C SER A 556 5.14 18.44 -22.00
N SER A 557 4.84 18.95 -20.79
CA SER A 557 3.64 19.76 -20.55
C SER A 557 3.67 21.10 -21.29
N GLU A 558 4.82 21.76 -21.36
CA GLU A 558 4.98 23.05 -22.05
C GLU A 558 5.04 22.93 -23.58
N GLY A 559 5.67 21.87 -24.11
CA GLY A 559 5.93 21.72 -25.55
C GLY A 559 5.14 20.61 -26.26
N GLY A 560 4.24 19.92 -25.56
CA GLY A 560 3.51 18.76 -26.07
C GLY A 560 4.35 17.48 -26.18
N PRO A 561 3.81 16.40 -26.78
CA PRO A 561 4.51 15.12 -26.92
C PRO A 561 5.86 15.27 -27.64
N PHE A 562 6.86 14.49 -27.22
CA PHE A 562 8.16 14.47 -27.88
C PHE A 562 8.05 13.82 -29.25
N LYS A 563 8.65 14.43 -30.28
CA LYS A 563 8.58 13.94 -31.66
C LYS A 563 9.70 12.97 -32.02
N SER A 564 10.85 13.11 -31.36
CA SER A 564 12.03 12.27 -31.59
C SER A 564 12.99 12.31 -30.39
N LEU A 565 13.99 11.43 -30.38
CA LEU A 565 15.05 11.47 -29.38
C LEU A 565 15.82 12.81 -29.40
N ALA A 566 16.01 13.40 -30.58
CA ALA A 566 16.65 14.71 -30.73
C ALA A 566 15.78 15.85 -30.18
N ASP A 567 14.47 15.81 -30.39
CA ASP A 567 13.52 16.75 -29.80
C ASP A 567 13.58 16.70 -28.26
N PHE A 568 13.56 15.48 -27.70
CA PHE A 568 13.74 15.26 -26.26
C PHE A 568 15.06 15.86 -25.75
N CYS A 569 16.19 15.52 -26.39
CA CYS A 569 17.51 16.01 -26.00
C CYS A 569 17.69 17.53 -26.17
N THR A 570 16.81 18.21 -26.91
CA THR A 570 16.82 19.67 -27.10
C THR A 570 15.99 20.37 -26.04
N ARG A 571 14.81 19.83 -25.73
CA ARG A 571 13.87 20.42 -24.78
C ARG A 571 14.23 20.15 -23.31
N VAL A 572 14.89 19.03 -23.03
CA VAL A 572 15.29 18.63 -21.67
C VAL A 572 16.77 18.97 -21.44
N ASP A 573 17.07 19.75 -20.39
CA ASP A 573 18.44 20.18 -20.09
C ASP A 573 19.29 19.00 -19.55
N PRO A 574 20.45 18.70 -20.19
CA PRO A 574 21.35 17.63 -19.77
C PRO A 574 21.99 17.82 -18.39
N LYS A 575 21.92 19.02 -17.78
CA LYS A 575 22.32 19.24 -16.38
C LYS A 575 21.43 18.46 -15.41
N PHE A 576 20.15 18.32 -15.75
CA PHE A 576 19.19 17.56 -14.96
C PHE A 576 19.10 16.11 -15.44
N VAL A 577 19.02 15.89 -16.76
CA VAL A 577 18.85 14.55 -17.34
C VAL A 577 20.10 14.14 -18.12
N GLY A 578 21.05 13.51 -17.40
CA GLY A 578 22.28 13.01 -17.99
C GLY A 578 22.10 11.73 -18.83
N LYS A 579 23.17 11.32 -19.52
CA LYS A 579 23.20 10.13 -20.39
C LYS A 579 22.65 8.86 -19.72
N GLY A 580 23.07 8.59 -18.49
CA GLY A 580 22.62 7.41 -17.74
C GLY A 580 21.10 7.38 -17.53
N ALA A 581 20.47 8.54 -17.29
CA ALA A 581 19.01 8.61 -17.14
C ALA A 581 18.30 8.34 -18.47
N ILE A 582 18.80 8.87 -19.59
CA ILE A 582 18.25 8.62 -20.93
C ILE A 582 18.35 7.14 -21.30
N GLU A 583 19.52 6.52 -21.08
CA GLU A 583 19.70 5.08 -21.32
C GLU A 583 18.73 4.24 -20.47
N THR A 584 18.54 4.61 -19.20
CA THR A 584 17.56 3.95 -18.32
C THR A 584 16.15 4.08 -18.87
N LEU A 585 15.72 5.29 -19.29
CA LEU A 585 14.40 5.53 -19.89
C LEU A 585 14.16 4.70 -21.16
N ILE A 586 15.18 4.56 -22.02
CA ILE A 586 15.09 3.70 -23.20
C ILE A 586 14.98 2.23 -22.80
N LYS A 587 15.81 1.76 -21.86
CA LYS A 587 15.82 0.35 -21.42
C LYS A 587 14.47 -0.10 -20.86
N VAL A 588 13.78 0.77 -20.13
CA VAL A 588 12.45 0.50 -19.53
C VAL A 588 11.28 0.74 -20.48
N GLY A 589 11.53 1.16 -21.71
CA GLY A 589 10.49 1.40 -22.72
C GLY A 589 9.80 2.74 -22.65
N ALA A 590 10.25 3.66 -21.78
CA ALA A 590 9.67 4.99 -21.67
C ALA A 590 9.80 5.83 -22.94
N MET A 591 10.66 5.43 -23.88
CA MET A 591 10.90 6.13 -25.14
C MET A 591 10.51 5.28 -26.37
N ASP A 592 9.75 4.19 -26.19
CA ASP A 592 9.36 3.29 -27.29
C ASP A 592 8.50 4.03 -28.35
N SER A 593 7.81 5.10 -27.98
CA SER A 593 7.09 5.99 -28.92
C SER A 593 8.01 6.81 -29.83
N LEU A 594 9.32 6.87 -29.56
CA LEU A 594 10.30 7.65 -30.31
C LEU A 594 11.18 6.79 -31.24
N GLY A 595 11.04 5.46 -31.19
CA GLY A 595 11.80 4.52 -32.01
C GLY A 595 12.12 3.21 -31.28
N ALA A 596 12.77 2.28 -31.98
CA ALA A 596 13.16 1.00 -31.40
C ALA A 596 14.32 1.16 -30.40
N ARG A 597 14.26 0.47 -29.25
CA ARG A 597 15.23 0.61 -28.13
C ARG A 597 16.70 0.47 -28.55
N HIS A 598 17.02 -0.47 -29.45
CA HIS A 598 18.40 -0.70 -29.92
C HIS A 598 18.94 0.50 -30.74
N GLN A 599 18.10 1.07 -31.61
CA GLN A 599 18.43 2.25 -32.41
C GLN A 599 18.57 3.49 -31.53
N LEU A 600 17.66 3.66 -30.56
CA LEU A 600 17.69 4.76 -29.60
C LEU A 600 18.98 4.72 -28.75
N LEU A 601 19.31 3.58 -28.15
CA LEU A 601 20.52 3.41 -27.34
C LEU A 601 21.79 3.73 -28.13
N ALA A 602 21.89 3.24 -29.36
CA ALA A 602 23.04 3.50 -30.22
C ALA A 602 23.17 4.97 -30.67
N SER A 603 22.08 5.75 -30.56
CA SER A 603 21.96 7.13 -31.03
C SER A 603 21.99 8.18 -29.91
N VAL A 604 22.03 7.79 -28.63
CA VAL A 604 22.00 8.70 -27.46
C VAL A 604 23.10 9.78 -27.54
N ASP A 605 24.35 9.38 -27.79
CA ASP A 605 25.48 10.33 -27.83
C ASP A 605 25.32 11.36 -28.95
N THR A 606 24.82 10.93 -30.12
CA THR A 606 24.57 11.81 -31.27
C THR A 606 23.40 12.76 -30.99
N ALA A 607 22.32 12.27 -30.38
CA ALA A 607 21.14 13.07 -30.04
C ALA A 607 21.47 14.14 -29.00
N MET A 608 22.24 13.81 -27.96
CA MET A 608 22.66 14.76 -26.93
C MET A 608 23.54 15.89 -27.50
N LYS A 609 24.45 15.56 -28.43
CA LYS A 609 25.26 16.56 -29.14
C LYS A 609 24.40 17.47 -30.01
N TRP A 610 23.45 16.90 -30.75
CA TRP A 610 22.52 17.66 -31.57
C TRP A 610 21.69 18.65 -30.74
N GLY A 611 21.07 18.16 -29.65
CA GLY A 611 20.26 19.01 -28.77
C GLY A 611 21.06 20.10 -28.05
N LYS A 612 22.35 19.84 -27.73
CA LYS A 612 23.25 20.87 -27.21
C LYS A 612 23.49 21.98 -28.24
N ASN A 613 23.80 21.63 -29.49
CA ASN A 613 24.05 22.61 -30.54
C ASN A 613 22.81 23.45 -30.85
N GLN A 614 21.63 22.82 -30.92
CA GLN A 614 20.35 23.51 -31.12
C GLN A 614 20.04 24.53 -30.03
N ARG A 615 20.21 24.18 -28.74
CA ARG A 615 20.01 25.14 -27.64
C ARG A 615 20.95 26.34 -27.72
N ILE A 616 22.23 26.11 -28.03
CA ILE A 616 23.21 27.20 -28.19
C ILE A 616 22.77 28.13 -29.33
N SER A 617 22.33 27.58 -30.47
CA SER A 617 21.83 28.38 -31.60
C SER A 617 20.57 29.19 -31.24
N GLN A 618 19.67 28.64 -30.42
CA GLN A 618 18.46 29.32 -29.95
C GLN A 618 18.76 30.43 -28.92
N GLU A 619 19.65 30.17 -27.95
CA GLU A 619 20.08 31.14 -26.94
C GLU A 619 20.87 32.32 -27.54
N GLN A 620 21.64 32.07 -28.61
CA GLN A 620 22.42 33.10 -29.30
C GLN A 620 21.57 33.98 -30.25
N GLY A 621 20.26 33.75 -30.34
CA GLY A 621 19.37 34.62 -31.12
C GLY A 621 19.69 34.62 -32.62
N LEU A 622 20.22 33.52 -33.17
CA LEU A 622 20.43 33.33 -34.60
C LEU A 622 19.09 33.04 -35.32
N MET A 623 18.12 33.94 -35.13
CA MET A 623 17.00 34.12 -36.05
C MET A 623 17.53 34.85 -37.29
N SER A 624 17.81 34.08 -38.33
CA SER A 624 17.61 34.44 -39.75
C SER A 624 17.94 35.90 -40.14
N LEU A 625 19.23 36.26 -40.13
CA LEU A 625 19.75 37.51 -40.72
C LEU A 625 20.66 37.28 -41.94
N PHE A 626 20.69 36.04 -42.44
CA PHE A 626 21.36 35.60 -43.68
C PHE A 626 20.38 34.80 -44.55
N GLY A 627 19.20 35.37 -44.81
CA GLY A 627 18.44 34.98 -45.99
C GLY A 627 19.21 35.47 -47.22
N ASP A 628 19.54 34.56 -48.12
CA ASP A 628 20.34 34.74 -49.33
C ASP A 628 21.86 34.87 -49.13
N MET A 629 22.53 33.73 -48.92
CA MET A 629 23.59 33.22 -49.79
C MET A 629 24.33 32.05 -49.11
N GLU A 630 24.21 30.88 -49.74
CA GLU A 630 24.98 29.62 -49.60
C GLU A 630 24.11 28.41 -49.20
N GLU A 631 23.51 27.80 -50.23
CA GLU A 631 23.12 26.38 -50.24
C GLU A 631 24.39 25.49 -50.15
N THR A 632 25.02 25.39 -48.98
CA THR A 632 25.97 24.31 -48.68
C THR A 632 26.15 24.15 -47.17
N GLU A 633 25.10 23.69 -46.51
CA GLU A 633 25.13 22.62 -45.50
C GLU A 633 23.67 22.36 -45.15
N SER A 634 23.12 21.30 -45.70
CA SER A 634 21.80 20.80 -45.31
C SER A 634 21.72 20.77 -43.79
N ALA A 635 20.64 21.31 -43.21
CA ALA A 635 20.23 20.96 -41.87
C ALA A 635 20.26 19.43 -41.78
N PHE A 636 21.28 18.86 -41.12
CA PHE A 636 21.37 17.43 -40.92
C PHE A 636 20.15 17.06 -40.07
N GLU A 637 19.12 16.52 -40.71
CA GLU A 637 18.02 15.89 -40.01
C GLU A 637 18.61 14.78 -39.16
N PHE A 638 18.33 14.84 -37.85
CA PHE A 638 18.74 13.78 -36.96
C PHE A 638 18.02 12.49 -37.36
N ALA A 639 18.79 11.46 -37.70
CA ALA A 639 18.29 10.12 -37.97
C ALA A 639 18.83 9.13 -36.94
N LEU A 640 17.99 8.16 -36.56
CA LEU A 640 18.40 7.05 -35.72
C LEU A 640 19.34 6.12 -36.49
N LYS A 641 20.31 5.53 -35.78
CA LYS A 641 21.15 4.48 -36.36
C LYS A 641 20.32 3.23 -36.63
N THR A 642 20.31 2.77 -37.87
CA THR A 642 19.53 1.61 -38.32
C THR A 642 20.34 0.32 -38.38
N ASP A 643 21.68 0.39 -38.53
CA ASP A 643 22.59 -0.76 -38.59
C ASP A 643 23.01 -1.21 -37.18
N VAL A 644 22.05 -1.71 -36.39
CA VAL A 644 22.28 -2.16 -35.01
C VAL A 644 21.46 -3.41 -34.75
N ASN A 645 22.08 -4.43 -34.13
CA ASN A 645 21.39 -5.66 -33.78
C ASN A 645 20.25 -5.41 -32.79
N GLU A 646 19.13 -6.09 -33.01
CA GLU A 646 18.00 -6.05 -32.09
C GLU A 646 18.37 -6.65 -30.73
N ILE A 647 17.80 -6.08 -29.66
CA ILE A 647 18.05 -6.56 -28.30
C ILE A 647 17.19 -7.80 -28.07
N SER A 648 17.81 -8.87 -27.58
CA SER A 648 17.07 -10.10 -27.26
C SER A 648 15.97 -9.84 -26.24
N ARG A 649 14.83 -10.53 -26.39
CA ARG A 649 13.70 -10.42 -25.45
C ARG A 649 14.11 -10.72 -24.01
N LYS A 650 15.02 -11.68 -23.81
CA LYS A 650 15.58 -12.01 -22.49
C LYS A 650 16.24 -10.80 -21.84
N GLN A 651 16.99 -10.02 -22.62
CA GLN A 651 17.66 -8.83 -22.12
C GLN A 651 16.67 -7.68 -21.84
N LEU A 652 15.64 -7.50 -22.67
CA LEU A 652 14.57 -6.51 -22.43
C LEU A 652 13.84 -6.79 -21.11
N LEU A 653 13.42 -8.05 -20.91
CA LEU A 653 12.74 -8.48 -19.69
C LEU A 653 13.65 -8.33 -18.46
N ALA A 654 14.95 -8.63 -18.60
CA ALA A 654 15.92 -8.44 -17.52
C ALA A 654 16.01 -6.97 -17.09
N TRP A 655 16.05 -6.02 -18.03
CA TRP A 655 16.07 -4.59 -17.71
C TRP A 655 14.78 -4.11 -17.06
N GLU A 656 13.62 -4.54 -17.54
CA GLU A 656 12.34 -4.19 -16.92
C GLU A 656 12.29 -4.65 -15.46
N LYS A 657 12.70 -5.89 -15.18
CA LYS A 657 12.78 -6.40 -13.82
C LYS A 657 13.80 -5.65 -12.96
N GLU A 658 14.99 -5.36 -13.50
CA GLU A 658 16.04 -4.66 -12.75
C GLU A 658 15.62 -3.23 -12.39
N LEU A 659 15.10 -2.48 -13.36
CA LEU A 659 14.88 -1.04 -13.27
C LEU A 659 13.47 -0.66 -12.82
N ILE A 660 12.48 -1.51 -13.07
CA ILE A 660 11.06 -1.26 -12.74
C ILE A 660 10.60 -2.20 -11.62
N GLY A 661 11.23 -3.39 -11.50
CA GLY A 661 10.84 -4.41 -10.53
C GLY A 661 9.80 -5.40 -11.04
N VAL A 662 9.18 -5.12 -12.19
CA VAL A 662 8.13 -5.94 -12.81
C VAL A 662 8.35 -6.08 -14.31
N TYR A 663 7.74 -7.11 -14.90
CA TYR A 663 7.64 -7.26 -16.34
C TYR A 663 6.46 -6.46 -16.87
N ILE A 664 6.72 -5.42 -17.64
CA ILE A 664 5.69 -4.63 -18.35
C ILE A 664 5.36 -5.34 -19.66
N SER A 665 6.40 -5.80 -20.35
CA SER A 665 6.28 -6.69 -21.49
C SER A 665 5.72 -8.05 -21.01
N LYS A 666 4.77 -8.64 -21.76
CA LYS A 666 4.13 -9.92 -21.39
C LYS A 666 5.19 -10.96 -20.98
N HIS A 667 5.11 -11.41 -19.73
CA HIS A 667 5.91 -12.52 -19.21
C HIS A 667 5.76 -13.73 -20.15
N PRO A 668 6.82 -14.55 -20.37
CA PRO A 668 6.69 -15.77 -21.16
C PRO A 668 5.56 -16.68 -20.68
N LEU A 669 5.21 -16.69 -19.39
CA LEU A 669 4.08 -17.46 -18.86
C LEU A 669 2.72 -16.74 -18.91
N ALA A 670 2.64 -15.51 -19.43
CA ALA A 670 1.41 -14.71 -19.35
C ALA A 670 0.23 -15.34 -20.10
N TYR A 671 0.49 -16.18 -21.11
CA TYR A 671 -0.54 -16.94 -21.83
C TYR A 671 -1.01 -18.20 -21.08
N LEU A 672 -0.33 -18.59 -20.00
CA LEU A 672 -0.67 -19.73 -19.15
C LEU A 672 -1.49 -19.33 -17.91
N ASN A 673 -1.70 -18.03 -17.69
CA ASN A 673 -2.45 -17.54 -16.54
C ASN A 673 -3.87 -18.11 -16.47
N ASP A 674 -4.53 -18.34 -17.61
CA ASP A 674 -5.86 -18.95 -17.66
C ASP A 674 -5.83 -20.44 -17.30
N LEU A 675 -4.74 -21.16 -17.61
CA LEU A 675 -4.55 -22.55 -17.15
C LEU A 675 -4.27 -22.63 -15.63
N PHE A 676 -3.62 -21.61 -15.07
CA PHE A 676 -3.23 -21.60 -13.66
C PHE A 676 -4.32 -21.13 -12.69
N LYS A 677 -5.34 -20.42 -13.21
CA LYS A 677 -6.36 -19.74 -12.39
C LYS A 677 -7.10 -20.68 -11.42
N ASP A 678 -7.34 -21.91 -11.82
CA ASP A 678 -8.05 -22.92 -11.00
C ASP A 678 -7.10 -23.88 -10.25
N LEU A 679 -5.79 -23.79 -10.48
CA LEU A 679 -4.79 -24.72 -9.95
C LEU A 679 -3.89 -24.10 -8.87
N VAL A 680 -3.71 -22.78 -8.90
CA VAL A 680 -2.79 -22.03 -8.02
C VAL A 680 -3.58 -21.37 -6.89
N THR A 681 -3.06 -21.42 -5.67
CA THR A 681 -3.72 -20.76 -4.53
C THR A 681 -3.26 -19.32 -4.32
N HIS A 682 -1.98 -19.02 -4.57
CA HIS A 682 -1.39 -17.70 -4.36
C HIS A 682 -0.36 -17.39 -5.47
N PRO A 683 -0.25 -16.13 -5.93
CA PRO A 683 0.93 -15.70 -6.67
C PRO A 683 2.15 -15.68 -5.75
N ILE A 684 3.34 -15.83 -6.32
CA ILE A 684 4.59 -15.92 -5.55
C ILE A 684 4.81 -14.66 -4.70
N ALA A 685 4.42 -13.49 -5.21
CA ALA A 685 4.60 -12.21 -4.54
C ALA A 685 3.76 -12.03 -3.25
N GLU A 686 2.66 -12.80 -3.10
CA GLU A 686 1.82 -12.82 -1.90
C GLU A 686 2.37 -13.72 -0.79
N ILE A 687 3.41 -14.52 -1.07
CA ILE A 687 4.02 -15.36 -0.06
C ILE A 687 4.86 -14.50 0.90
N THR A 688 4.40 -14.42 2.14
CA THR A 688 5.00 -13.60 3.21
C THR A 688 5.27 -14.45 4.45
N GLU A 689 6.00 -13.89 5.41
CA GLU A 689 6.30 -14.55 6.68
C GLU A 689 5.04 -14.90 7.49
N GLU A 690 3.95 -14.18 7.28
CA GLU A 690 2.68 -14.41 7.97
C GLU A 690 2.06 -15.78 7.64
N LEU A 691 2.41 -16.32 6.48
CA LEU A 691 1.94 -17.62 5.99
C LEU A 691 2.74 -18.80 6.53
N ASP A 692 3.65 -18.62 7.50
CA ASP A 692 4.43 -19.73 8.07
C ASP A 692 3.54 -20.93 8.42
N LYS A 693 3.94 -22.11 7.93
CA LYS A 693 3.27 -23.42 8.04
C LYS A 693 1.95 -23.56 7.26
N GLN A 694 1.55 -22.59 6.46
CA GLN A 694 0.39 -22.74 5.59
C GLN A 694 0.73 -23.52 4.31
N LYS A 695 -0.24 -24.31 3.83
CA LYS A 695 -0.12 -25.07 2.57
C LYS A 695 -0.46 -24.17 1.39
N VAL A 696 0.40 -24.15 0.39
CA VAL A 696 0.25 -23.33 -0.82
C VAL A 696 0.50 -24.15 -2.08
N VAL A 697 -0.13 -23.73 -3.17
CA VAL A 697 0.10 -24.26 -4.52
C VAL A 697 0.52 -23.10 -5.39
N LEU A 698 1.70 -23.21 -5.99
CA LEU A 698 2.34 -22.19 -6.82
C LEU A 698 2.56 -22.75 -8.22
N ALA A 699 2.47 -21.91 -9.24
CA ALA A 699 2.94 -22.22 -10.57
C ALA A 699 4.02 -21.23 -10.98
N GLY A 700 5.10 -21.72 -11.59
CA GLY A 700 6.20 -20.86 -12.02
C GLY A 700 7.23 -21.60 -12.85
N THR A 701 8.16 -20.84 -13.40
CA THR A 701 9.33 -21.34 -14.11
C THR A 701 10.49 -21.48 -13.14
N VAL A 702 11.24 -22.59 -13.26
CA VAL A 702 12.50 -22.78 -12.57
C VAL A 702 13.55 -21.83 -13.15
N LYS A 703 14.04 -20.90 -12.34
CA LYS A 703 15.06 -19.93 -12.74
C LYS A 703 16.49 -20.42 -12.46
N GLU A 704 16.68 -21.07 -11.33
CA GLU A 704 17.98 -21.58 -10.89
C GLU A 704 17.73 -22.78 -9.97
N ALA A 705 18.51 -23.86 -10.13
CA ALA A 705 18.44 -25.04 -9.25
C ALA A 705 19.83 -25.31 -8.64
N ARG A 706 19.94 -25.22 -7.31
CA ARG A 706 21.16 -25.47 -6.56
C ARG A 706 21.09 -26.78 -5.80
N ARG A 707 22.00 -27.70 -6.13
CA ARG A 707 22.18 -28.96 -5.40
C ARG A 707 22.98 -28.71 -4.13
N ILE A 708 22.50 -29.24 -3.01
CA ILE A 708 23.12 -29.11 -1.69
C ILE A 708 23.23 -30.51 -1.08
N THR A 709 24.42 -30.87 -0.61
CA THR A 709 24.62 -32.12 0.14
C THR A 709 24.33 -31.88 1.61
N THR A 710 23.43 -32.67 2.19
CA THR A 710 23.10 -32.60 3.62
C THR A 710 24.25 -33.13 4.48
N LYS A 711 24.24 -32.84 5.79
CA LYS A 711 25.22 -33.38 6.75
C LYS A 711 25.28 -34.91 6.81
N LYS A 712 24.24 -35.60 6.32
CA LYS A 712 24.15 -37.07 6.24
C LYS A 712 24.65 -37.63 4.90
N GLY A 713 25.11 -36.79 3.96
CA GLY A 713 25.58 -37.20 2.64
C GLY A 713 24.48 -37.31 1.57
N GLU A 714 23.21 -37.12 1.94
CA GLU A 714 22.07 -37.17 1.01
C GLU A 714 21.94 -35.85 0.23
N THR A 715 21.54 -35.93 -1.04
CA THR A 715 21.43 -34.75 -1.91
C THR A 715 20.05 -34.12 -1.80
N MET A 716 19.98 -32.82 -1.51
CA MET A 716 18.76 -32.01 -1.56
C MET A 716 18.91 -30.91 -2.63
N CYS A 717 17.81 -30.29 -3.02
CA CYS A 717 17.81 -29.20 -4.01
C CYS A 717 17.11 -27.97 -3.46
N VAL A 718 17.65 -26.78 -3.75
CA VAL A 718 17.00 -25.50 -3.53
C VAL A 718 16.84 -24.83 -4.88
N VAL A 719 15.58 -24.56 -5.23
CA VAL A 719 15.19 -24.04 -6.53
C VAL A 719 14.61 -22.64 -6.37
N GLN A 720 15.04 -21.71 -7.20
CA GLN A 720 14.38 -20.41 -7.33
C GLN A 720 13.24 -20.55 -8.36
N LEU A 721 12.00 -20.55 -7.86
CA LEU A 721 10.79 -20.57 -8.69
C LEU A 721 10.36 -19.12 -8.97
N GLU A 722 9.99 -18.82 -10.20
CA GLU A 722 9.60 -17.49 -10.66
C GLU A 722 8.24 -17.51 -11.38
N ASP A 723 7.39 -16.53 -11.08
CA ASP A 723 6.15 -16.27 -11.81
C ASP A 723 6.19 -14.84 -12.39
N ALA A 724 5.05 -14.38 -12.93
CA ALA A 724 4.97 -13.03 -13.50
C ALA A 724 5.12 -11.89 -12.46
N PHE A 725 5.05 -12.19 -11.17
CA PHE A 725 4.91 -11.21 -10.08
C PHE A 725 6.05 -11.26 -9.07
N GLY A 726 6.82 -12.36 -8.99
CA GLY A 726 7.90 -12.51 -8.03
C GLY A 726 8.70 -13.79 -8.17
N SER A 727 9.62 -13.99 -7.24
CA SER A 727 10.45 -15.19 -7.15
C SER A 727 10.57 -15.67 -5.71
N ILE A 728 10.54 -16.98 -5.48
CA ILE A 728 10.67 -17.60 -4.15
C ILE A 728 11.59 -18.81 -4.18
N ASN A 729 12.26 -19.06 -3.05
CA ASN A 729 13.07 -20.25 -2.87
C ASN A 729 12.19 -21.43 -2.45
N VAL A 730 12.25 -22.51 -3.22
CA VAL A 730 11.61 -23.80 -2.96
C VAL A 730 12.68 -24.78 -2.51
N THR A 731 12.51 -25.39 -1.35
CA THR A 731 13.39 -26.40 -0.78
C THR A 731 12.80 -27.78 -1.01
N ILE A 732 13.60 -28.68 -1.60
CA ILE A 732 13.22 -30.06 -1.91
C ILE A 732 14.12 -30.99 -1.10
N PHE A 733 13.53 -31.74 -0.16
CA PHE A 733 14.26 -32.72 0.64
C PHE A 733 14.70 -33.94 -0.17
N PRO A 734 15.72 -34.69 0.27
CA PRO A 734 16.35 -35.75 -0.53
C PRO A 734 15.39 -36.77 -1.11
N ARG A 735 14.44 -37.28 -0.31
CA ARG A 735 13.45 -38.26 -0.75
C ARG A 735 12.62 -37.76 -1.94
N LEU A 736 12.12 -36.52 -1.86
CA LEU A 736 11.32 -35.94 -2.94
C LEU A 736 12.20 -35.60 -4.14
N TYR A 737 13.44 -35.16 -3.90
CA TYR A 737 14.37 -34.82 -4.98
C TYR A 737 14.75 -36.05 -5.81
N GLU A 738 15.01 -37.20 -5.18
CA GLU A 738 15.26 -38.47 -5.88
C GLU A 738 14.10 -38.86 -6.80
N GLU A 739 12.85 -38.63 -6.37
CA GLU A 739 11.65 -38.93 -7.16
C GLU A 739 11.36 -37.90 -8.26
N THR A 740 11.88 -36.67 -8.15
CA THR A 740 11.55 -35.53 -9.02
C THR A 740 12.76 -34.88 -9.68
N THR A 741 13.90 -35.56 -9.75
CA THR A 741 15.18 -34.99 -10.21
C THR A 741 15.07 -34.32 -11.59
N ASP A 742 14.31 -34.93 -12.50
CA ASP A 742 14.15 -34.47 -13.88
C ASP A 742 13.28 -33.21 -14.01
N LEU A 743 12.53 -32.84 -12.96
CA LEU A 743 11.64 -31.68 -12.97
C LEU A 743 12.38 -30.37 -12.73
N TRP A 744 13.50 -30.40 -12.00
CA TRP A 744 14.20 -29.22 -11.50
C TRP A 744 15.30 -28.72 -12.44
N VAL A 745 14.92 -28.52 -13.71
CA VAL A 745 15.78 -27.98 -14.76
C VAL A 745 15.40 -26.53 -15.02
N GLU A 746 16.38 -25.68 -15.32
CA GLU A 746 16.12 -24.29 -15.72
C GLU A 746 15.12 -24.23 -16.87
N GLU A 747 14.23 -23.25 -16.84
CA GLU A 747 13.16 -23.00 -17.80
C GLU A 747 11.98 -23.99 -17.76
N THR A 748 12.01 -25.02 -16.91
CA THR A 748 10.87 -25.93 -16.72
C THR A 748 9.72 -25.23 -15.98
N VAL A 749 8.50 -25.36 -16.50
CA VAL A 749 7.27 -24.84 -15.89
C VAL A 749 6.64 -25.91 -14.99
N LEU A 750 6.52 -25.60 -13.71
CA LEU A 750 6.08 -26.54 -12.69
C LEU A 750 4.89 -26.00 -11.90
N ILE A 751 4.03 -26.92 -11.46
CA ILE A 751 3.13 -26.70 -10.32
C ILE A 751 3.80 -27.31 -9.09
N VAL A 752 4.04 -26.47 -8.08
CA VAL A 752 4.67 -26.82 -6.82
C VAL A 752 3.61 -26.76 -5.71
N ARG A 753 3.40 -27.88 -5.01
CA ARG A 753 2.56 -27.95 -3.81
C ARG A 753 3.47 -28.08 -2.60
N GLY A 754 3.33 -27.19 -1.64
CA GLY A 754 4.24 -27.14 -0.51
C GLY A 754 3.67 -26.43 0.70
N GLU A 755 4.51 -26.30 1.72
CA GLU A 755 4.23 -25.57 2.94
C GLU A 755 5.16 -24.36 3.03
N VAL A 756 4.64 -23.18 3.34
CA VAL A 756 5.49 -22.00 3.55
C VAL A 756 6.31 -22.24 4.82
N GLN A 757 7.61 -22.04 4.72
CA GLN A 757 8.53 -22.13 5.83
C GLN A 757 9.33 -20.85 5.93
N VAL A 758 9.20 -20.16 7.05
CA VAL A 758 9.99 -18.96 7.34
C VAL A 758 11.30 -19.37 8.00
N ARG A 759 12.42 -18.97 7.39
CA ARG A 759 13.74 -19.11 8.01
C ARG A 759 14.47 -17.78 7.92
N ARG A 760 14.90 -17.26 9.08
CA ARG A 760 15.70 -16.02 9.18
C ARG A 760 15.01 -14.82 8.49
N ASP A 761 13.70 -14.67 8.73
CA ASP A 761 12.88 -13.58 8.17
C ASP A 761 12.79 -13.61 6.62
N GLU A 762 13.01 -14.77 6.00
CA GLU A 762 12.71 -15.01 4.58
C GLU A 762 11.71 -16.16 4.44
N ALA A 763 10.60 -15.89 3.74
CA ALA A 763 9.62 -16.91 3.40
C ALA A 763 10.13 -17.77 2.23
N GLY A 764 10.24 -19.07 2.46
CA GLY A 764 10.50 -20.07 1.42
C GLY A 764 9.38 -21.10 1.39
N ILE A 765 9.40 -21.98 0.40
CA ILE A 765 8.47 -23.10 0.31
C ILE A 765 9.22 -24.39 0.60
N LEU A 766 8.69 -25.21 1.51
CA LEU A 766 9.05 -26.59 1.61
C LEU A 766 8.18 -27.41 0.65
N CYS A 767 8.80 -27.99 -0.39
CA CYS A 767 8.08 -28.73 -1.41
C CYS A 767 7.59 -30.08 -0.88
N ASN A 768 6.31 -30.37 -1.10
CA ASN A 768 5.69 -31.65 -0.80
C ASN A 768 5.48 -32.49 -2.06
N SER A 769 5.09 -31.85 -3.17
CA SER A 769 5.04 -32.46 -4.49
C SER A 769 5.25 -31.42 -5.59
N ALA A 770 5.78 -31.87 -6.73
CA ALA A 770 5.95 -31.05 -7.91
C ALA A 770 5.51 -31.84 -9.15
N GLU A 771 4.80 -31.18 -10.05
CA GLU A 771 4.31 -31.77 -11.29
C GLU A 771 4.63 -30.84 -12.45
N GLN A 772 5.12 -31.41 -13.54
CA GLN A 772 5.32 -30.67 -14.78
C GLN A 772 3.99 -30.48 -15.50
N LEU A 773 3.74 -29.26 -15.97
CA LEU A 773 2.55 -29.00 -16.77
C LEU A 773 2.80 -29.46 -18.23
N LYS A 774 2.51 -30.73 -18.54
CA LYS A 774 2.79 -31.34 -19.86
C LYS A 774 2.17 -30.58 -21.05
N ALA A 775 1.01 -29.97 -20.87
CA ALA A 775 0.37 -29.14 -21.89
C ALA A 775 1.23 -27.93 -22.31
N VAL A 776 2.11 -27.45 -21.43
CA VAL A 776 3.04 -26.34 -21.69
C VAL A 776 4.24 -26.80 -22.50
N GLU A 777 4.75 -27.99 -22.23
CA GLU A 777 5.89 -28.56 -22.96
C GLU A 777 5.50 -28.95 -24.39
N GLU A 778 4.30 -29.48 -24.60
CA GLU A 778 3.75 -29.74 -25.94
C GLU A 778 3.61 -28.43 -26.74
N GLU A 779 3.16 -27.34 -26.10
CA GLU A 779 3.13 -26.01 -26.71
C GLU A 779 4.53 -25.41 -26.91
N MET A 780 5.46 -25.61 -25.97
CA MET A 780 6.83 -25.07 -26.05
C MET A 780 7.69 -25.80 -27.10
N ASN A 781 7.52 -27.12 -27.25
CA ASN A 781 8.20 -27.96 -28.23
C ASN A 781 7.52 -27.99 -29.61
N ARG A 782 6.32 -27.41 -29.73
CA ARG A 782 5.68 -27.19 -31.03
C ARG A 782 6.65 -26.39 -31.92
N LYS A 783 6.44 -26.40 -33.23
CA LYS A 783 7.14 -25.44 -34.10
C LYS A 783 6.35 -24.13 -34.11
N LYS A 784 7.03 -22.98 -34.07
CA LYS A 784 6.36 -21.68 -34.17
C LYS A 784 6.00 -21.42 -35.62
N TYR A 785 4.80 -20.89 -35.83
CA TYR A 785 4.38 -20.39 -37.13
C TYR A 785 4.39 -18.87 -37.15
N HIS A 786 4.70 -18.32 -38.32
CA HIS A 786 4.36 -16.95 -38.69
C HIS A 786 3.25 -17.05 -39.73
N VAL A 787 2.11 -16.45 -39.41
CA VAL A 787 0.86 -16.56 -40.17
C VAL A 787 0.58 -15.22 -40.84
N TRP A 788 0.46 -15.19 -42.15
CA TRP A 788 -0.02 -14.03 -42.89
C TRP A 788 -1.50 -14.22 -43.21
N ILE A 789 -2.31 -13.27 -42.75
CA ILE A 789 -3.75 -13.24 -42.94
C ILE A 789 -4.05 -12.14 -43.96
N THR A 790 -4.53 -12.50 -45.13
CA THR A 790 -4.88 -11.54 -46.19
C THR A 790 -6.37 -11.24 -46.15
N VAL A 791 -6.71 -9.98 -45.87
CA VAL A 791 -8.07 -9.44 -45.90
C VAL A 791 -8.25 -8.62 -47.17
N GLN A 792 -9.04 -9.14 -48.09
CA GLN A 792 -9.42 -8.42 -49.30
C GLN A 792 -10.68 -7.57 -49.03
N LEU A 793 -10.53 -6.25 -49.13
CA LEU A 793 -11.65 -5.32 -49.04
C LEU A 793 -12.53 -5.43 -50.29
N THR A 794 -13.85 -5.40 -50.10
CA THR A 794 -14.83 -5.70 -51.15
C THR A 794 -15.37 -4.47 -51.86
N GLY A 795 -15.17 -3.26 -51.33
CA GLY A 795 -15.58 -2.01 -51.98
C GLY A 795 -15.61 -0.83 -51.02
N SER A 796 -16.06 0.32 -51.52
CA SER A 796 -16.17 1.59 -50.76
C SER A 796 -17.61 2.02 -50.49
N ASP A 797 -18.61 1.22 -50.86
CA ASP A 797 -20.01 1.49 -50.52
C ASP A 797 -20.32 1.10 -49.06
N GLU A 798 -21.35 1.71 -48.46
CA GLU A 798 -21.69 1.50 -47.04
C GLU A 798 -21.92 0.03 -46.68
N LYS A 799 -22.43 -0.75 -47.64
CA LYS A 799 -22.72 -2.16 -47.42
C LYS A 799 -21.44 -3.00 -47.41
N ALA A 800 -20.53 -2.77 -48.35
CA ALA A 800 -19.22 -3.42 -48.41
C ALA A 800 -18.38 -3.08 -47.18
N VAL A 801 -18.39 -1.82 -46.72
CA VAL A 801 -17.68 -1.42 -45.49
C VAL A 801 -18.25 -2.13 -44.27
N SER A 802 -19.57 -2.22 -44.15
CA SER A 802 -20.21 -2.94 -43.03
C SER A 802 -19.89 -4.45 -43.05
N ASP A 803 -19.90 -5.06 -44.23
CA ASP A 803 -19.59 -6.49 -44.40
C ASP A 803 -18.11 -6.77 -44.12
N ASP A 804 -17.20 -5.89 -44.56
CA ASP A 804 -15.76 -5.99 -44.28
C ASP A 804 -15.46 -5.78 -42.79
N MET A 805 -16.16 -4.87 -42.10
CA MET A 805 -16.06 -4.70 -40.64
C MET A 805 -16.48 -5.96 -39.88
N LEU A 806 -17.56 -6.61 -40.30
CA LEU A 806 -18.01 -7.87 -39.70
C LEU A 806 -16.96 -8.98 -39.91
N ARG A 807 -16.39 -9.10 -41.11
CA ARG A 807 -15.32 -10.08 -41.38
C ARG A 807 -14.08 -9.83 -40.53
N VAL A 808 -13.66 -8.58 -40.38
CA VAL A 808 -12.53 -8.23 -39.50
C VAL A 808 -12.84 -8.59 -38.04
N TYR A 809 -14.08 -8.37 -37.59
CA TYR A 809 -14.51 -8.75 -36.25
C TYR A 809 -14.52 -10.28 -36.04
N ASP A 810 -14.94 -11.04 -37.05
CA ASP A 810 -14.92 -12.51 -37.02
C ASP A 810 -13.51 -13.08 -37.04
N VAL A 811 -12.61 -12.49 -37.83
CA VAL A 811 -11.16 -12.78 -37.80
C VAL A 811 -10.60 -12.50 -36.41
N TYR A 812 -10.91 -11.33 -35.83
CA TYR A 812 -10.49 -10.96 -34.49
C TYR A 812 -10.98 -11.95 -33.42
N ASN A 813 -12.25 -12.39 -33.48
CA ASN A 813 -12.79 -13.38 -32.56
C ASN A 813 -12.11 -14.74 -32.73
N CYS A 814 -11.89 -15.21 -33.97
CA CYS A 814 -11.20 -16.47 -34.23
C CYS A 814 -9.77 -16.48 -33.67
N ILE A 815 -9.06 -15.35 -33.77
CA ILE A 815 -7.71 -15.19 -33.20
C ILE A 815 -7.77 -15.17 -31.67
N ARG A 816 -8.75 -14.46 -31.09
CA ARG A 816 -8.90 -14.31 -29.63
C ARG A 816 -9.32 -15.61 -28.94
N ASP A 817 -10.12 -16.44 -29.59
CA ASP A 817 -10.63 -17.71 -29.04
C ASP A 817 -9.51 -18.70 -28.71
N LYS A 818 -8.37 -18.61 -29.40
CA LYS A 818 -7.20 -19.48 -29.16
C LYS A 818 -5.90 -18.65 -29.06
N PRO A 819 -5.62 -18.05 -27.90
CA PRO A 819 -4.37 -17.34 -27.68
C PRO A 819 -3.18 -18.30 -27.71
N GLY A 820 -2.07 -17.89 -28.31
CA GLY A 820 -0.87 -18.72 -28.43
C GLY A 820 0.39 -17.91 -28.67
N ARG A 821 1.40 -18.54 -29.26
CA ARG A 821 2.75 -17.99 -29.45
C ARG A 821 3.17 -17.82 -30.91
N ASP A 822 2.31 -18.21 -31.85
CA ASP A 822 2.54 -18.06 -33.28
C ASP A 822 2.29 -16.61 -33.67
N LEU A 823 3.18 -16.02 -34.46
CA LEU A 823 3.02 -14.65 -34.90
C LEU A 823 1.99 -14.60 -36.01
N TYR A 824 1.20 -13.54 -36.07
CA TYR A 824 0.37 -13.27 -37.24
C TYR A 824 0.50 -11.83 -37.70
N ASP A 825 0.52 -11.62 -39.00
CA ASP A 825 0.38 -10.29 -39.60
C ASP A 825 -0.85 -10.26 -40.50
N ILE A 826 -1.48 -9.10 -40.58
CA ILE A 826 -2.67 -8.92 -41.41
C ILE A 826 -2.31 -8.05 -42.62
N TRP A 827 -2.36 -8.63 -43.81
CA TRP A 827 -2.33 -7.87 -45.05
C TRP A 827 -3.74 -7.40 -45.37
N VAL A 828 -3.93 -6.09 -45.53
CA VAL A 828 -5.19 -5.53 -46.02
C VAL A 828 -4.97 -5.04 -47.44
N CYS A 829 -5.76 -5.56 -48.36
CA CYS A 829 -5.62 -5.30 -49.80
C CYS A 829 -6.97 -4.87 -50.39
N ASN A 830 -6.97 -3.92 -51.31
CA ASN A 830 -8.19 -3.51 -52.04
C ASN A 830 -8.05 -3.66 -53.58
N GLY A 831 -6.98 -4.31 -54.04
CA GLY A 831 -6.65 -4.48 -55.46
C GLY A 831 -5.78 -3.37 -56.07
N GLU A 832 -5.71 -2.19 -55.45
CA GLU A 832 -4.84 -1.08 -55.88
C GLU A 832 -3.65 -0.85 -54.94
N TRP A 833 -3.86 -1.06 -53.64
CA TRP A 833 -2.83 -0.99 -52.62
C TRP A 833 -2.91 -2.15 -51.64
N GLN A 834 -1.81 -2.39 -50.94
CA GLN A 834 -1.69 -3.37 -49.87
C GLN A 834 -0.99 -2.72 -48.67
N VAL A 835 -1.49 -2.95 -47.46
CA VAL A 835 -0.90 -2.46 -46.21
C VAL A 835 -0.72 -3.64 -45.26
N LEU A 836 0.47 -3.73 -44.67
CA LEU A 836 0.76 -4.66 -43.60
C LEU A 836 0.33 -4.03 -42.27
N LEU A 837 -0.61 -4.65 -41.58
CA LEU A 837 -1.01 -4.32 -40.23
C LEU A 837 -0.45 -5.40 -39.30
N THR A 838 0.52 -5.03 -38.48
CA THR A 838 1.03 -5.85 -37.38
C THR A 838 0.42 -5.31 -36.08
N PRO A 839 -0.58 -5.99 -35.50
CA PRO A 839 -1.16 -5.54 -34.23
C PRO A 839 -0.12 -5.55 -33.11
N SER A 840 -0.26 -4.68 -32.12
CA SER A 840 0.58 -4.70 -30.91
C SER A 840 0.46 -6.03 -30.13
N ASN A 841 -0.61 -6.80 -30.35
CA ASN A 841 -0.82 -8.15 -29.86
C ASN A 841 -0.97 -9.14 -31.02
N ASN A 842 0.14 -9.44 -31.69
CA ASN A 842 0.19 -10.26 -32.90
C ASN A 842 0.43 -11.76 -32.65
N THR A 843 -0.06 -12.30 -31.54
CA THR A 843 0.16 -13.71 -31.18
C THR A 843 -1.13 -14.53 -31.18
N MET A 844 -1.10 -15.71 -31.78
CA MET A 844 -2.22 -16.65 -31.87
C MET A 844 -1.74 -18.10 -31.68
N HIS A 845 -2.67 -19.04 -31.50
CA HIS A 845 -2.39 -20.47 -31.52
C HIS A 845 -2.84 -21.06 -32.86
N TYR A 846 -1.92 -21.14 -33.83
CA TYR A 846 -2.22 -21.56 -35.20
C TYR A 846 -2.45 -23.08 -35.32
N THR A 847 -3.70 -23.49 -35.50
CA THR A 847 -4.05 -24.90 -35.75
C THR A 847 -4.74 -25.04 -37.10
N THR A 848 -4.81 -26.27 -37.62
CA THR A 848 -5.61 -26.55 -38.82
C THR A 848 -7.07 -26.11 -38.64
N GLU A 849 -7.62 -26.26 -37.44
CA GLU A 849 -8.97 -25.78 -37.11
C GLU A 849 -9.10 -24.25 -37.21
N VAL A 850 -8.10 -23.51 -36.71
CA VAL A 850 -8.08 -22.05 -36.81
C VAL A 850 -7.84 -21.59 -38.26
N HIS A 851 -6.99 -22.31 -39.01
CA HIS A 851 -6.77 -22.10 -40.43
C HIS A 851 -8.09 -22.25 -41.22
N ASP A 852 -8.80 -23.36 -41.02
CA ASP A 852 -10.07 -23.64 -41.71
C ASP A 852 -11.16 -22.62 -41.34
N ARG A 853 -11.21 -22.19 -40.07
CA ARG A 853 -12.14 -21.12 -39.62
C ARG A 853 -11.81 -19.78 -40.28
N LEU A 854 -10.53 -19.41 -40.36
CA LEU A 854 -10.11 -18.16 -41.00
C LEU A 854 -10.33 -18.19 -42.52
N GLU A 855 -10.04 -19.31 -43.19
CA GLU A 855 -10.35 -19.49 -44.62
C GLU A 855 -11.86 -19.49 -44.89
N ALA A 856 -12.69 -19.98 -43.97
CA ALA A 856 -14.14 -19.90 -44.12
C ALA A 856 -14.67 -18.46 -44.10
N VAL A 857 -13.98 -17.55 -43.40
CA VAL A 857 -14.33 -16.13 -43.31
C VAL A 857 -13.73 -15.32 -44.47
N LEU A 858 -12.47 -15.60 -44.84
CA LEU A 858 -11.68 -14.78 -45.78
C LEU A 858 -11.57 -15.37 -47.20
N GLY A 859 -11.90 -16.64 -47.37
CA GLY A 859 -11.73 -17.39 -48.61
C GLY A 859 -10.47 -18.24 -48.63
N LYS A 860 -10.45 -19.25 -49.52
CA LYS A 860 -9.31 -20.17 -49.67
C LYS A 860 -8.07 -19.44 -50.18
N GLY A 861 -6.92 -19.72 -49.59
CA GLY A 861 -5.63 -19.10 -49.93
C GLY A 861 -5.40 -17.72 -49.29
N ALA A 862 -6.30 -17.27 -48.40
CA ALA A 862 -6.13 -16.03 -47.65
C ALA A 862 -5.15 -16.18 -46.48
N ILE A 863 -4.82 -17.41 -46.08
CA ILE A 863 -3.96 -17.71 -44.93
C ILE A 863 -2.69 -18.41 -45.40
N GLU A 864 -1.54 -17.79 -45.19
CA GLU A 864 -0.23 -18.41 -45.38
C GLU A 864 0.40 -18.63 -44.02
N ALA A 865 0.95 -19.81 -43.73
CA ALA A 865 1.65 -20.08 -42.50
C ALA A 865 3.02 -20.69 -42.80
N MET A 866 4.09 -20.00 -42.39
CA MET A 866 5.46 -20.52 -42.48
C MET A 866 6.00 -20.88 -41.11
N LEU A 867 6.87 -21.88 -41.09
CA LEU A 867 7.62 -22.26 -39.90
C LEU A 867 8.69 -21.22 -39.64
N VAL A 868 8.72 -20.68 -38.42
CA VAL A 868 9.82 -19.82 -37.96
C VAL A 868 10.99 -20.73 -37.61
N GLU A 869 12.00 -20.81 -38.48
CA GLU A 869 13.26 -21.45 -38.16
C GLU A 869 14.02 -20.60 -37.13
N HIS A 870 14.61 -21.29 -36.14
CA HIS A 870 15.20 -20.70 -34.94
C HIS A 870 16.55 -20.01 -35.17
#